data_AF-A0A3D2IKK6-F1
#
_entry.id   AF-A0A3D2IKK6-F1
#
_cell.length_a   1.000
_cell.length_b   1.000
_cell.length_c   1.000
_cell.angle_alpha   90.00
_cell.angle_beta   90.00
_cell.angle_gamma   90.00
#
_symmetry.space_group_name_H-M   'P 1'
#
loop_
_entity.id
_entity.type
_entity.pdbx_description
1 polymer ?
#
loop_
_entity_poly.entity_id
_entity_poly.type
_entity_poly.pdbx_seq_one_letter_code
_entity_poly.pdbx_strand_id
1 'polypeptide(L)'
;MVPMNKKINLAILAAVDAGKTTLSESLLYLTGTIRKAGRVDHKDAFLDNYALERQRGITIFSKMARMETGLLGLTLLDTPGHVDFTAETERTLMVADMALLLVSAPDGVTGHTLELWNLLERYRLPTVIFVNKMDQAGSDAQSVLQDLCQNLDERCIRFDSWAECISQDAPACSPSTGGAAGSKLSATPAPDSGRLEDLYDQVAMCDEDAMEEFLESGRISDERISCLMEERKLFPCFFGSALKMEGIRELIMALGHFAPKTARPEEFGARVYKISRDAKGTRLTWMKITGGELKVRTQITENEKITQIRMYSGEKYTAADTASAGEIVAVTGLAESWCGQVFGSCPPSGEMATQSVLSYELIWPREIDRLQMFGRLKELAEELPEIDPQLGEKDESIHVCVMGEVQTQILQAIVQERYGAAIAFGEGRVVYKETIATSAEGVGHFEPLRHYAEVHLYLEPGEKGSGIRYESTCSTDILARHWQRLILGMLRSHRQIGVLTGSELTDVKVTLVSGRAHLKHTVGGDFRQAGRRALRQGLMKCECTLLEPWYDFELDIPSQMIGRALMDIEAFCGHADAPQIEGEFARLTGYAPVACMRNYQAEVRAYSGGRGALNLKIRGYEPCHNAQEVILEAGYDPSRDLNNPNWSVFCAHGAGYEVPWNEVDQAAHLPLMSQDTGEGMRWNYDSDDAAGGSGGDGGNLPDGWEQGYEEYRRHEATTQELTQIFERTYGKIERRDLGGAKETFFGGGRHGPMGLHKPRKVTQKEPILLVDGYNIIFSWKMLRELADRDMNAARTRLAEILSNYQGYRKIPVILVFDAYRVSGAVEHTEHYHDVCIVYTKEAETADRYIEKAVHRMASEFDITVATSDGAEQVIIWGGGARRMSARELEEEIERTGKEIREEYLSKDTGGRNRPFAKLLEDAMESHPAQ
;
A
#
# COMPACT_ATOMS: atom_id res chain seq x y z
N MET A 1 52.13 3.90 -10.13
CA MET A 1 50.78 4.09 -10.73
C MET A 1 49.82 4.32 -9.58
N VAL A 2 49.15 5.47 -9.55
CA VAL A 2 48.15 5.81 -8.52
C VAL A 2 46.95 4.88 -8.72
N PRO A 3 46.52 4.06 -7.75
CA PRO A 3 45.54 3.01 -8.01
C PRO A 3 44.14 3.58 -8.23
N MET A 4 43.36 2.89 -9.06
CA MET A 4 41.95 3.21 -9.36
C MET A 4 41.14 3.35 -8.07
N ASN A 5 40.38 4.44 -7.96
CA ASN A 5 39.51 4.72 -6.81
C ASN A 5 38.26 3.80 -6.88
N LYS A 6 38.45 2.49 -6.64
CA LYS A 6 37.37 1.50 -6.55
C LYS A 6 36.46 1.90 -5.39
N LYS A 7 35.15 2.05 -5.66
CA LYS A 7 34.13 2.36 -4.64
C LYS A 7 33.30 1.11 -4.40
N ILE A 8 33.27 0.59 -3.19
CA ILE A 8 32.59 -0.67 -2.86
C ILE A 8 31.66 -0.48 -1.68
N ASN A 9 30.47 -1.08 -1.79
CA ASN A 9 29.49 -1.13 -0.72
C ASN A 9 29.57 -2.50 -0.03
N LEU A 10 30.03 -2.54 1.22
CA LEU A 10 30.20 -3.75 2.03
C LEU A 10 29.06 -3.86 3.05
N ALA A 11 28.25 -4.91 2.96
CA ALA A 11 27.26 -5.23 3.98
C ALA A 11 27.82 -6.16 5.05
N ILE A 12 27.69 -5.81 6.34
CA ILE A 12 28.05 -6.71 7.45
C ILE A 12 26.78 -7.41 7.92
N LEU A 13 26.81 -8.74 7.94
CA LEU A 13 25.73 -9.62 8.39
C LEU A 13 26.22 -10.43 9.59
N ALA A 14 25.37 -10.58 10.60
CA ALA A 14 25.72 -11.32 11.81
C ALA A 14 24.47 -11.75 12.56
N ALA A 15 24.55 -12.85 13.31
CA ALA A 15 23.56 -13.16 14.34
C ALA A 15 23.62 -12.17 15.52
N VAL A 16 22.55 -12.14 16.33
CA VAL A 16 22.52 -11.37 17.58
C VAL A 16 23.72 -11.76 18.44
N ASP A 17 24.35 -10.76 19.08
CA ASP A 17 25.53 -10.92 19.92
C ASP A 17 26.81 -11.44 19.25
N ALA A 18 26.84 -11.72 17.94
CA ALA A 18 28.09 -12.12 17.26
C ALA A 18 29.16 -11.02 17.21
N GLY A 19 28.81 -9.78 17.61
CA GLY A 19 29.74 -8.65 17.75
C GLY A 19 29.83 -7.74 16.52
N LYS A 20 28.74 -7.66 15.74
CA LYS A 20 28.65 -6.85 14.51
C LYS A 20 29.01 -5.38 14.73
N THR A 21 28.31 -4.71 15.65
CA THR A 21 28.58 -3.30 15.96
C THR A 21 30.01 -3.10 16.45
N THR A 22 30.54 -4.01 17.27
CA THR A 22 31.92 -3.97 17.74
C THR A 22 32.93 -4.07 16.59
N LEU A 23 32.68 -4.92 15.60
CA LEU A 23 33.51 -5.02 14.40
C LEU A 23 33.42 -3.73 13.55
N SER A 24 32.21 -3.21 13.34
CA SER A 24 31.97 -1.96 12.62
C SER A 24 32.70 -0.77 13.27
N GLU A 25 32.67 -0.65 14.59
CA GLU A 25 33.43 0.35 15.36
C GLU A 25 34.93 0.21 15.17
N SER A 26 35.45 -1.02 15.27
CA SER A 26 36.89 -1.28 15.13
C SER A 26 37.38 -0.99 13.71
N LEU A 27 36.59 -1.30 12.67
CA LEU A 27 36.88 -0.90 11.29
C LEU A 27 36.94 0.62 11.13
N LEU A 28 35.98 1.34 11.70
CA LEU A 28 35.92 2.81 11.62
C LEU A 28 37.05 3.50 12.40
N TYR A 29 37.48 2.90 13.52
CA TYR A 29 38.61 3.39 14.31
C TYR A 29 39.94 3.16 13.59
N LEU A 30 40.17 1.96 13.05
CA LEU A 30 41.43 1.63 12.37
C LEU A 30 41.62 2.39 11.05
N THR A 31 40.54 2.72 10.35
CA THR A 31 40.58 3.58 9.15
C THR A 31 40.71 5.07 9.47
N GLY A 32 40.68 5.46 10.75
CA GLY A 32 40.82 6.85 11.19
C GLY A 32 39.55 7.69 11.04
N THR A 33 38.41 7.07 10.69
CA THR A 33 37.10 7.74 10.57
C THR A 33 36.62 8.24 11.94
N ILE A 34 36.88 7.46 13.00
CA ILE A 34 36.52 7.79 14.38
C ILE A 34 37.80 7.89 15.23
N ARG A 35 37.85 8.88 16.13
CA ARG A 35 39.00 9.13 17.02
C ARG A 35 39.07 8.23 18.25
N LYS A 36 37.95 7.63 18.66
CA LYS A 36 37.83 6.74 19.83
C LYS A 36 36.79 5.67 19.51
N ALA A 37 37.16 4.40 19.61
CA ALA A 37 36.22 3.29 19.43
C ALA A 37 35.15 3.29 20.52
N GLY A 38 33.88 3.25 20.13
CA GLY A 38 32.75 3.07 21.02
C GLY A 38 32.58 1.61 21.45
N ARG A 39 31.75 1.37 22.47
CA ARG A 39 31.35 0.01 22.88
C ARG A 39 29.85 -0.07 23.10
N VAL A 40 29.26 -1.20 22.71
CA VAL A 40 27.83 -1.50 22.91
C VAL A 40 27.52 -1.62 24.41
N ASP A 41 28.34 -2.34 25.16
CA ASP A 41 28.19 -2.50 26.62
C ASP A 41 28.20 -1.17 27.39
N HIS A 42 28.92 -0.19 26.85
CA HIS A 42 29.04 1.15 27.44
C HIS A 42 28.02 2.13 26.85
N LYS A 43 27.18 1.69 25.90
CA LYS A 43 26.17 2.50 25.17
C LYS A 43 26.74 3.70 24.40
N ASP A 44 28.01 3.61 24.01
CA ASP A 44 28.78 4.69 23.37
C ASP A 44 29.12 4.37 21.90
N ALA A 45 28.47 3.37 21.29
CA ALA A 45 28.68 3.04 19.88
C ALA A 45 28.20 4.20 18.98
N PHE A 46 29.05 4.57 18.01
CA PHE A 46 28.85 5.63 17.02
C PHE A 46 27.73 5.31 16.03
N LEU A 47 27.57 4.02 15.70
CA LEU A 47 26.47 3.58 14.85
C LEU A 47 25.16 3.49 15.65
N ASP A 48 25.13 2.91 16.86
CA ASP A 48 23.90 2.73 17.63
C ASP A 48 23.44 4.00 18.39
N ASN A 49 22.77 4.90 17.67
CA ASN A 49 22.29 6.17 18.21
C ASN A 49 20.83 6.17 18.67
N TYR A 50 20.05 5.17 18.27
CA TYR A 50 18.66 5.09 18.69
C TYR A 50 18.56 4.65 20.15
N ALA A 51 17.67 5.28 20.94
CA ALA A 51 17.59 5.04 22.37
C ALA A 51 17.32 3.55 22.70
N LEU A 52 16.48 2.89 21.90
CA LEU A 52 16.19 1.47 22.04
C LEU A 52 17.35 0.57 21.66
N GLU A 53 18.11 0.92 20.62
CA GLU A 53 19.31 0.17 20.23
C GLU A 53 20.33 0.18 21.37
N ARG A 54 20.54 1.35 22.00
CA ARG A 54 21.41 1.48 23.18
C ARG A 54 20.88 0.76 24.42
N GLN A 55 19.56 0.69 24.58
CA GLN A 55 18.95 0.02 25.73
C GLN A 55 19.02 -1.51 25.60
N ARG A 56 18.80 -2.02 24.39
CA ARG A 56 18.73 -3.46 24.08
C ARG A 56 20.06 -4.07 23.64
N GLY A 57 21.01 -3.26 23.19
CA GLY A 57 22.29 -3.73 22.64
C GLY A 57 22.16 -4.37 21.25
N ILE A 58 21.10 -4.07 20.49
CA ILE A 58 20.84 -4.62 19.15
C ILE A 58 20.77 -3.50 18.10
N THR A 59 21.19 -3.78 16.87
CA THR A 59 21.01 -2.89 15.72
C THR A 59 19.61 -3.12 15.12
N ILE A 60 18.80 -2.07 15.04
CA ILE A 60 17.43 -2.13 14.53
C ILE A 60 17.38 -1.58 13.10
N PHE A 61 18.02 -0.44 12.86
CA PHE A 61 18.02 0.21 11.55
C PHE A 61 19.37 0.06 10.85
N SER A 62 19.34 -0.22 9.54
CA SER A 62 20.57 -0.24 8.77
C SER A 62 21.24 1.14 8.76
N LYS A 63 22.56 1.16 8.97
CA LYS A 63 23.35 2.41 9.00
C LYS A 63 24.52 2.34 8.06
N MET A 64 24.93 3.51 7.58
CA MET A 64 26.06 3.61 6.68
C MET A 64 27.18 4.49 7.24
N ALA A 65 28.40 4.05 6.98
CA ALA A 65 29.60 4.83 7.27
C ALA A 65 30.57 4.72 6.09
N ARG A 66 31.09 5.87 5.65
CA ARG A 66 32.09 5.92 4.57
C ARG A 66 33.48 5.97 5.18
N MET A 67 34.37 5.13 4.68
CA MET A 67 35.77 5.11 5.04
C MET A 67 36.63 5.04 3.77
N GLU A 68 37.78 5.69 3.83
CA GLU A 68 38.78 5.63 2.77
C GLU A 68 39.97 4.82 3.29
N THR A 69 40.27 3.71 2.61
CA THR A 69 41.57 3.04 2.76
C THR A 69 42.47 3.53 1.64
N GLY A 70 43.79 3.50 1.81
CA GLY A 70 44.73 4.01 0.80
C GLY A 70 44.62 3.38 -0.60
N LEU A 71 43.83 2.30 -0.74
CA LEU A 71 43.57 1.56 -1.98
C LEU A 71 42.07 1.54 -2.38
N LEU A 72 41.12 1.86 -1.48
CA LEU A 72 39.68 1.63 -1.69
C LEU A 72 38.79 2.66 -0.98
N GLY A 73 37.76 3.17 -1.67
CA GLY A 73 36.64 3.88 -1.03
C GLY A 73 35.56 2.91 -0.60
N LEU A 74 35.45 2.62 0.70
CA LEU A 74 34.53 1.63 1.24
C LEU A 74 33.33 2.31 1.91
N THR A 75 32.12 1.92 1.52
CA THR A 75 30.88 2.26 2.21
C THR A 75 30.42 1.05 2.99
N LEU A 76 30.52 1.15 4.31
CA LEU A 76 30.02 0.14 5.24
C LEU A 76 28.51 0.25 5.37
N LEU A 77 27.81 -0.87 5.25
CA LEU A 77 26.38 -1.02 5.50
C LEU A 77 26.19 -1.98 6.66
N ASP A 78 25.88 -1.45 7.83
CA ASP A 78 25.63 -2.24 9.03
C ASP A 78 24.18 -2.72 9.01
N THR A 79 23.95 -4.02 8.92
CA THR A 79 22.59 -4.61 8.79
C THR A 79 22.06 -5.11 10.14
N PRO A 80 20.75 -5.11 10.41
CA PRO A 80 20.20 -5.72 11.61
C PRO A 80 20.58 -7.21 11.73
N GLY A 81 20.84 -7.66 12.96
CA GLY A 81 21.23 -9.06 13.24
C GLY A 81 20.14 -9.89 13.90
N HIS A 82 18.90 -9.40 13.94
CA HIS A 82 17.77 -10.07 14.59
C HIS A 82 16.75 -10.50 13.52
N VAL A 83 16.18 -11.68 13.69
CA VAL A 83 15.24 -12.32 12.73
C VAL A 83 14.05 -11.43 12.36
N ASP A 84 13.47 -10.72 13.33
CA ASP A 84 12.38 -9.74 13.11
C ASP A 84 12.72 -8.59 12.12
N PHE A 85 13.99 -8.35 11.81
CA PHE A 85 14.44 -7.27 10.91
C PHE A 85 15.04 -7.80 9.60
N THR A 86 14.71 -9.03 9.24
CA THR A 86 15.24 -9.68 8.02
C THR A 86 14.91 -8.89 6.75
N ALA A 87 13.75 -8.24 6.65
CA ALA A 87 13.44 -7.45 5.45
C ALA A 87 14.28 -6.16 5.34
N GLU A 88 14.67 -5.52 6.45
CA GLU A 88 15.65 -4.42 6.45
C GLU A 88 17.03 -4.91 5.98
N THR A 89 17.43 -6.11 6.42
CA THR A 89 18.66 -6.77 5.97
C THR A 89 18.60 -7.04 4.46
N GLU A 90 17.51 -7.64 3.99
CA GLU A 90 17.26 -7.95 2.58
C GLU A 90 17.32 -6.70 1.69
N ARG A 91 16.67 -5.60 2.10
CA ARG A 91 16.74 -4.29 1.42
C ARG A 91 18.17 -3.78 1.31
N THR A 92 18.98 -3.97 2.35
CA THR A 92 20.37 -3.52 2.37
C THR A 92 21.27 -4.36 1.44
N LEU A 93 20.99 -5.67 1.33
CA LEU A 93 21.71 -6.56 0.42
C LEU A 93 21.49 -6.23 -1.06
N MET A 94 20.33 -5.68 -1.43
CA MET A 94 20.04 -5.25 -2.82
C MET A 94 20.96 -4.13 -3.34
N VAL A 95 21.66 -3.43 -2.44
CA VAL A 95 22.61 -2.36 -2.76
C VAL A 95 24.05 -2.69 -2.37
N ALA A 96 24.30 -3.82 -1.72
CA ALA A 96 25.66 -4.28 -1.44
C ALA A 96 26.36 -4.73 -2.73
N ASP A 97 27.68 -4.57 -2.79
CA ASP A 97 28.54 -5.18 -3.82
C ASP A 97 29.23 -6.45 -3.29
N MET A 98 29.40 -6.52 -1.96
CA MET A 98 30.05 -7.61 -1.23
C MET A 98 29.44 -7.71 0.16
N ALA A 99 29.46 -8.90 0.75
CA ALA A 99 29.03 -9.15 2.12
C ALA A 99 30.16 -9.68 3.00
N LEU A 100 30.13 -9.29 4.27
CA LEU A 100 30.95 -9.83 5.34
C LEU A 100 30.03 -10.57 6.32
N LEU A 101 30.12 -11.90 6.32
CA LEU A 101 29.38 -12.76 7.25
C LEU A 101 30.19 -12.96 8.53
N LEU A 102 29.64 -12.52 9.66
CA LEU A 102 30.25 -12.61 10.97
C LEU A 102 29.72 -13.85 11.70
N VAL A 103 30.63 -14.74 12.09
CA VAL A 103 30.32 -15.94 12.87
C VAL A 103 30.99 -15.84 14.23
N SER A 104 30.26 -16.19 15.29
CA SER A 104 30.79 -16.19 16.66
C SER A 104 31.51 -17.52 16.91
N ALA A 105 32.81 -17.48 17.22
CA ALA A 105 33.62 -18.68 17.47
C ALA A 105 33.05 -19.65 18.52
N PRO A 106 32.44 -19.21 19.65
CA PRO A 106 31.84 -20.13 20.61
C PRO A 106 30.50 -20.72 20.15
N ASP A 107 29.75 -20.00 19.31
CA ASP A 107 28.38 -20.38 18.93
C ASP A 107 28.35 -21.19 17.63
N GLY A 108 29.39 -21.09 16.79
CA GLY A 108 29.47 -21.81 15.51
C GLY A 108 28.40 -21.37 14.50
N VAL A 109 28.00 -22.29 13.63
CA VAL A 109 26.92 -22.07 12.66
C VAL A 109 25.56 -22.28 13.33
N THR A 110 24.80 -21.19 13.48
CA THR A 110 23.44 -21.23 14.05
C THR A 110 22.36 -21.23 12.95
N GLY A 111 21.11 -21.56 13.29
CA GLY A 111 19.98 -21.49 12.34
C GLY A 111 19.82 -20.11 11.69
N HIS A 112 20.00 -19.03 12.45
CA HIS A 112 19.97 -17.67 11.89
C HIS A 112 21.18 -17.39 10.98
N THR A 113 22.37 -17.96 11.27
CA THR A 113 23.52 -17.89 10.35
C THR A 113 23.20 -18.54 9.00
N LEU A 114 22.48 -19.67 9.01
CA LEU A 114 22.02 -20.35 7.79
C LEU A 114 20.98 -19.52 7.02
N GLU A 115 20.06 -18.83 7.70
CA GLU A 115 19.13 -17.90 7.07
C GLU A 115 19.87 -16.76 6.34
N LEU A 116 20.87 -16.16 7.00
CA LEU A 116 21.71 -15.13 6.39
C LEU A 116 22.50 -15.67 5.20
N TRP A 117 23.00 -16.91 5.28
CA TRP A 117 23.68 -17.59 4.17
C TRP A 117 22.76 -17.81 2.97
N ASN A 118 21.55 -18.30 3.20
CA ASN A 118 20.52 -18.48 2.17
C ASN A 118 20.14 -17.15 1.49
N LEU A 119 20.09 -16.05 2.24
CA LEU A 119 19.89 -14.72 1.67
C LEU A 119 21.06 -14.32 0.78
N LEU A 120 22.30 -14.52 1.23
CA LEU A 120 23.49 -14.25 0.42
C LEU A 120 23.51 -15.04 -0.89
N GLU A 121 23.01 -16.27 -0.85
CA GLU A 121 22.86 -17.11 -2.03
C GLU A 121 21.80 -16.60 -3.00
N ARG A 122 20.61 -16.26 -2.49
CA ARG A 122 19.53 -15.70 -3.30
C ARG A 122 19.96 -14.42 -4.03
N TYR A 123 20.73 -13.56 -3.35
CA TYR A 123 21.23 -12.30 -3.92
C TYR A 123 22.55 -12.44 -4.68
N ARG A 124 23.15 -13.64 -4.72
CA ARG A 124 24.44 -13.94 -5.37
C ARG A 124 25.55 -12.95 -4.99
N LEU A 125 25.67 -12.65 -3.69
CA LEU A 125 26.68 -11.71 -3.20
C LEU A 125 28.01 -12.43 -2.92
N PRO A 126 29.15 -11.85 -3.37
CA PRO A 126 30.48 -12.29 -2.95
C PRO A 126 30.60 -12.16 -1.43
N THR A 127 31.01 -13.24 -0.76
CA THR A 127 30.95 -13.32 0.71
C THR A 127 32.33 -13.60 1.29
N VAL A 128 32.73 -12.78 2.26
CA VAL A 128 33.89 -13.01 3.14
C VAL A 128 33.37 -13.43 4.51
N ILE A 129 33.98 -14.43 5.13
CA ILE A 129 33.59 -14.90 6.47
C ILE A 129 34.62 -14.40 7.49
N PHE A 130 34.15 -13.79 8.57
CA PHE A 130 34.99 -13.43 9.72
C PHE A 130 34.49 -14.14 10.97
N VAL A 131 35.36 -14.96 11.56
CA VAL A 131 35.10 -15.66 12.81
C VAL A 131 35.59 -14.79 13.97
N ASN A 132 34.65 -14.27 14.75
CA ASN A 132 34.87 -13.33 15.83
C ASN A 132 34.88 -14.01 17.20
N LYS A 133 35.33 -13.29 18.23
CA LYS A 133 35.41 -13.74 19.64
C LYS A 133 36.37 -14.92 19.88
N MET A 134 37.44 -15.02 19.08
CA MET A 134 38.52 -16.01 19.29
C MET A 134 39.25 -15.84 20.63
N ASP A 135 38.99 -14.77 21.38
CA ASP A 135 39.51 -14.55 22.72
C ASP A 135 38.81 -15.36 23.82
N GLN A 136 37.67 -15.99 23.53
CA GLN A 136 36.92 -16.80 24.50
C GLN A 136 37.47 -18.22 24.65
N ALA A 137 37.34 -18.79 25.85
CA ALA A 137 37.87 -20.11 26.16
C ALA A 137 37.04 -21.21 25.47
N GLY A 138 37.71 -22.10 24.73
CA GLY A 138 37.08 -23.22 24.01
C GLY A 138 36.98 -23.02 22.48
N SER A 139 37.37 -21.87 21.96
CA SER A 139 37.34 -21.57 20.52
C SER A 139 38.60 -22.08 19.81
N ASP A 140 38.51 -23.24 19.15
CA ASP A 140 39.56 -23.72 18.24
C ASP A 140 39.22 -23.39 16.78
N ALA A 141 40.13 -22.69 16.09
CA ALA A 141 39.92 -22.24 14.71
C ALA A 141 39.66 -23.40 13.74
N GLN A 142 40.27 -24.56 13.98
CA GLN A 142 40.13 -25.71 13.10
C GLN A 142 38.77 -26.40 13.27
N SER A 143 38.30 -26.52 14.51
CA SER A 143 36.94 -27.01 14.80
C SER A 143 35.84 -26.14 14.16
N VAL A 144 35.97 -24.81 14.26
CA VAL A 144 35.00 -23.87 13.68
C VAL A 144 35.07 -23.88 12.15
N LEU A 145 36.25 -24.03 11.56
CA LEU A 145 36.37 -24.17 10.11
C LEU A 145 35.66 -25.44 9.60
N GLN A 146 35.80 -26.55 10.31
CA GLN A 146 35.12 -27.80 9.96
C GLN A 146 33.60 -27.66 10.06
N ASP A 147 33.11 -26.95 11.08
CA ASP A 147 31.68 -26.61 11.24
C ASP A 147 31.17 -25.76 10.05
N LEU A 148 31.93 -24.74 9.64
CA LEU A 148 31.62 -23.93 8.46
C LEU A 148 31.58 -24.77 7.18
N CYS A 149 32.55 -25.66 6.98
CA CYS A 149 32.59 -26.53 5.80
C CYS A 149 31.42 -27.52 5.74
N GLN A 150 30.97 -28.04 6.89
CA GLN A 150 29.88 -29.01 6.96
C GLN A 150 28.51 -28.36 6.78
N ASN A 151 28.29 -27.18 7.38
CA ASN A 151 26.97 -26.55 7.42
C ASN A 151 26.75 -25.46 6.36
N LEU A 152 27.81 -24.80 5.87
CA LEU A 152 27.70 -23.75 4.85
C LEU A 152 28.10 -24.26 3.47
N ASP A 153 29.40 -24.50 3.27
CA ASP A 153 29.97 -24.96 1.99
C ASP A 153 31.41 -25.47 2.20
N GLU A 154 31.78 -26.57 1.54
CA GLU A 154 33.13 -27.15 1.57
C GLU A 154 34.22 -26.16 1.08
N ARG A 155 33.85 -25.14 0.30
CA ARG A 155 34.74 -24.11 -0.27
C ARG A 155 35.09 -22.98 0.73
N CYS A 156 34.83 -23.17 2.02
CA CYS A 156 35.30 -22.29 3.09
C CYS A 156 36.80 -22.52 3.36
N ILE A 157 37.64 -21.57 2.96
CA ILE A 157 39.11 -21.69 3.05
C ILE A 157 39.67 -20.67 4.03
N ARG A 158 40.65 -21.07 4.86
CA ARG A 158 41.30 -20.20 5.85
C ARG A 158 42.37 -19.32 5.21
N PHE A 159 42.27 -18.00 5.38
CA PHE A 159 43.15 -17.01 4.72
C PHE A 159 44.22 -16.34 5.63
N ASP A 160 44.42 -16.83 6.85
CA ASP A 160 45.37 -16.22 7.81
C ASP A 160 46.82 -16.16 7.27
N SER A 161 47.27 -17.19 6.53
CA SER A 161 48.64 -17.26 5.98
C SER A 161 48.91 -16.24 4.86
N TRP A 162 47.88 -15.90 4.07
CA TRP A 162 47.98 -14.84 3.07
C TRP A 162 48.25 -13.48 3.72
N ALA A 163 47.59 -13.21 4.84
CA ALA A 163 47.71 -11.94 5.54
C ALA A 163 49.09 -11.75 6.20
N GLU A 164 49.69 -12.82 6.73
CA GLU A 164 51.04 -12.80 7.30
C GLU A 164 52.10 -12.41 6.26
N CYS A 165 51.99 -12.89 5.02
CA CYS A 165 52.92 -12.59 3.93
C CYS A 165 52.88 -11.10 3.50
N ILE A 166 51.69 -10.51 3.39
CA ILE A 166 51.54 -9.11 2.95
C ILE A 166 51.83 -8.11 4.08
N SER A 167 51.60 -8.49 5.33
CA SER A 167 51.88 -7.64 6.49
C SER A 167 53.35 -7.20 6.61
N GLN A 168 54.28 -7.92 5.96
CA GLN A 168 55.71 -7.56 5.90
C GLN A 168 56.04 -6.48 4.85
N ASP A 169 55.19 -6.32 3.83
CA ASP A 169 55.39 -5.37 2.72
C ASP A 169 54.53 -4.08 2.83
N ALA A 170 53.68 -3.97 3.85
CA ALA A 170 52.82 -2.81 4.03
C ALA A 170 53.62 -1.55 4.46
N PRO A 171 53.48 -0.39 3.76
CA PRO A 171 54.06 0.85 4.25
C PRO A 171 53.38 1.22 5.57
N ALA A 172 54.18 1.51 6.61
CA ALA A 172 53.71 1.99 7.89
C ALA A 172 52.78 3.20 7.69
N CYS A 173 51.47 2.99 7.81
CA CYS A 173 50.51 4.10 7.92
C CYS A 173 50.87 4.86 9.19
N SER A 174 51.51 6.02 9.04
CA SER A 174 51.86 6.89 10.15
C SER A 174 50.59 7.38 10.83
N PRO A 175 50.41 7.16 12.14
CA PRO A 175 49.37 7.87 12.88
C PRO A 175 49.79 9.33 13.00
N SER A 176 49.14 10.21 12.22
CA SER A 176 49.23 11.63 12.53
C SER A 176 48.40 11.90 13.79
N THR A 177 49.10 12.23 14.87
CA THR A 177 48.63 12.78 16.16
C THR A 177 48.50 11.78 17.33
N GLY A 178 49.62 11.61 18.04
CA GLY A 178 49.72 11.77 19.49
C GLY A 178 48.90 10.86 20.42
N GLY A 179 49.50 9.74 20.84
CA GLY A 179 49.04 8.95 21.99
C GLY A 179 49.98 7.77 22.26
N ALA A 180 50.91 7.94 23.18
CA ALA A 180 51.89 6.92 23.55
C ALA A 180 51.26 5.79 24.38
N ALA A 181 51.45 4.54 23.94
CA ALA A 181 51.59 3.37 24.79
C ALA A 181 52.30 2.27 23.99
N GLY A 182 53.60 2.12 24.21
CA GLY A 182 54.37 1.02 23.64
C GLY A 182 54.05 -0.28 24.37
N SER A 183 53.47 -1.25 23.66
CA SER A 183 53.64 -2.67 23.99
C SER A 183 54.61 -3.26 22.96
N LYS A 184 55.72 -3.81 23.43
CA LYS A 184 56.68 -4.57 22.63
C LYS A 184 55.92 -5.70 21.92
N LEU A 185 55.73 -5.60 20.60
CA LEU A 185 55.36 -6.75 19.78
C LEU A 185 56.51 -7.76 19.87
N SER A 186 56.21 -8.94 20.39
CA SER A 186 57.06 -10.12 20.29
C SER A 186 57.32 -10.42 18.81
N ALA A 187 58.58 -10.68 18.47
CA ALA A 187 59.01 -11.06 17.14
C ALA A 187 58.25 -12.31 16.65
N THR A 188 57.49 -12.17 15.57
CA THR A 188 56.89 -13.28 14.83
C THR A 188 57.98 -13.99 14.00
N PRO A 189 57.97 -15.33 13.89
CA PRO A 189 58.89 -16.06 13.02
C PRO A 189 58.64 -15.73 11.53
N ALA A 190 59.63 -16.03 10.68
CA ALA A 190 59.50 -15.92 9.23
C ALA A 190 58.29 -16.72 8.69
N PRO A 191 57.63 -16.27 7.60
CA PRO A 191 56.49 -16.99 7.03
C PRO A 191 56.94 -18.36 6.55
N ASP A 192 56.24 -19.40 7.00
CA ASP A 192 56.49 -20.78 6.61
C ASP A 192 55.93 -20.97 5.19
N SER A 193 56.81 -20.99 4.18
CA SER A 193 56.42 -20.97 2.76
C SER A 193 55.47 -22.10 2.36
N GLY A 194 55.49 -23.23 3.08
CA GLY A 194 54.56 -24.35 2.86
C GLY A 194 53.09 -24.01 3.13
N ARG A 195 52.80 -23.13 4.10
CA ARG A 195 51.40 -22.78 4.45
C ARG A 195 50.70 -21.88 3.42
N LEU A 196 51.47 -21.20 2.56
CA LEU A 196 50.93 -20.39 1.48
C LEU A 196 50.68 -21.24 0.23
N GLU A 197 51.57 -22.20 -0.04
CA GLU A 197 51.36 -23.21 -1.10
C GLU A 197 50.12 -24.06 -0.78
N ASP A 198 49.92 -24.49 0.46
CA ASP A 198 48.72 -25.22 0.90
C ASP A 198 47.42 -24.40 0.69
N LEU A 199 47.49 -23.08 0.84
CA LEU A 199 46.34 -22.19 0.60
C LEU A 199 46.03 -22.10 -0.88
N TYR A 200 47.04 -21.89 -1.73
CA TYR A 200 46.83 -21.85 -3.17
C TYR A 200 46.39 -23.21 -3.73
N ASP A 201 46.87 -24.32 -3.18
CA ASP A 201 46.40 -25.66 -3.53
C ASP A 201 44.90 -25.82 -3.23
N GLN A 202 44.44 -25.40 -2.03
CA GLN A 202 43.01 -25.42 -1.70
C GLN A 202 42.17 -24.53 -2.64
N VAL A 203 42.67 -23.33 -2.99
CA VAL A 203 41.97 -22.42 -3.92
C VAL A 203 41.95 -22.99 -5.36
N ALA A 204 43.03 -23.67 -5.78
CA ALA A 204 43.10 -24.34 -7.07
C ALA A 204 42.07 -25.47 -7.21
N MET A 205 41.72 -26.16 -6.11
CA MET A 205 40.68 -27.20 -6.13
C MET A 205 39.25 -26.65 -6.37
N CYS A 206 39.04 -25.34 -6.25
CA CYS A 206 37.72 -24.73 -6.45
C CYS A 206 37.33 -24.54 -7.92
N ASP A 207 38.30 -24.43 -8.84
CA ASP A 207 38.07 -24.08 -10.25
C ASP A 207 39.18 -24.56 -11.19
N GLU A 208 38.82 -24.99 -12.41
CA GLU A 208 39.76 -25.56 -13.39
C GLU A 208 40.81 -24.54 -13.83
N ASP A 209 40.42 -23.30 -14.09
CA ASP A 209 41.36 -22.27 -14.54
C ASP A 209 42.34 -21.86 -13.43
N ALA A 210 41.90 -21.88 -12.17
CA ALA A 210 42.76 -21.59 -11.02
C ALA A 210 43.80 -22.70 -10.83
N MET A 211 43.42 -23.96 -11.10
CA MET A 211 44.33 -25.10 -11.12
C MET A 211 45.39 -24.98 -12.22
N GLU A 212 45.01 -24.56 -13.43
CA GLU A 212 45.98 -24.31 -14.51
C GLU A 212 47.01 -23.24 -14.11
N GLU A 213 46.55 -22.09 -13.58
CA GLU A 213 47.42 -20.99 -13.15
C GLU A 213 48.39 -21.40 -12.03
N PHE A 214 47.93 -22.23 -11.09
CA PHE A 214 48.74 -22.77 -10.01
C PHE A 214 49.79 -23.78 -10.52
N LEU A 215 49.43 -24.67 -11.45
CA LEU A 215 50.37 -25.63 -12.04
C LEU A 215 51.47 -24.95 -12.87
N GLU A 216 51.17 -23.82 -13.52
CA GLU A 216 52.14 -23.06 -14.32
C GLU A 216 53.08 -22.21 -13.47
N SER A 217 52.54 -21.49 -12.46
CA SER A 217 53.26 -20.43 -11.76
C SER A 217 53.53 -20.69 -10.27
N GLY A 218 52.91 -21.74 -9.71
CA GLY A 218 52.94 -22.05 -8.28
C GLY A 218 52.20 -21.02 -7.40
N ARG A 219 51.48 -20.07 -8.00
CA ARG A 219 50.73 -19.00 -7.31
C ARG A 219 49.43 -18.72 -8.05
N ILE A 220 48.47 -18.13 -7.36
CA ILE A 220 47.21 -17.67 -7.95
C ILE A 220 47.16 -16.15 -7.83
N SER A 221 46.82 -15.46 -8.91
CA SER A 221 46.67 -14.00 -8.95
C SER A 221 45.50 -13.50 -8.12
N ASP A 222 45.64 -12.29 -7.57
CA ASP A 222 44.57 -11.63 -6.81
C ASP A 222 43.32 -11.38 -7.68
N GLU A 223 43.50 -11.15 -8.99
CA GLU A 223 42.39 -11.05 -9.94
C GLU A 223 41.59 -12.35 -10.06
N ARG A 224 42.27 -13.51 -10.07
CA ARG A 224 41.61 -14.80 -10.13
C ARG A 224 40.83 -15.07 -8.85
N ILE A 225 41.42 -14.79 -7.68
CA ILE A 225 40.74 -14.92 -6.38
C ILE A 225 39.49 -14.03 -6.34
N SER A 226 39.57 -12.78 -6.82
CA SER A 226 38.41 -11.90 -6.94
C SER A 226 37.32 -12.49 -7.85
N CYS A 227 37.70 -13.12 -8.97
CA CYS A 227 36.76 -13.77 -9.89
C CYS A 227 36.04 -14.96 -9.23
N LEU A 228 36.78 -15.81 -8.50
CA LEU A 228 36.22 -16.95 -7.77
C LEU A 228 35.24 -16.51 -6.67
N MET A 229 35.54 -15.41 -5.99
CA MET A 229 34.64 -14.81 -5.01
C MET A 229 33.39 -14.22 -5.66
N GLU A 230 33.51 -13.59 -6.83
CA GLU A 230 32.38 -13.08 -7.62
C GLU A 230 31.43 -14.21 -8.05
N GLU A 231 31.98 -15.36 -8.45
CA GLU A 231 31.21 -16.54 -8.84
C GLU A 231 30.70 -17.37 -7.64
N ARG A 232 31.02 -16.95 -6.40
CA ARG A 232 30.72 -17.67 -5.16
C ARG A 232 31.26 -19.11 -5.15
N LYS A 233 32.44 -19.32 -5.77
CA LYS A 233 33.19 -20.58 -5.74
C LYS A 233 34.24 -20.62 -4.62
N LEU A 234 34.51 -19.49 -3.98
CA LEU A 234 35.50 -19.35 -2.91
C LEU A 234 34.96 -18.47 -1.78
N PHE A 235 35.07 -18.95 -0.55
CA PHE A 235 34.67 -18.22 0.66
C PHE A 235 35.87 -18.05 1.60
N PRO A 236 36.58 -16.91 1.55
CA PRO A 236 37.73 -16.67 2.41
C PRO A 236 37.28 -16.45 3.86
N CYS A 237 37.87 -17.23 4.77
CA CYS A 237 37.61 -17.20 6.22
C CYS A 237 38.78 -16.58 6.97
N PHE A 238 38.51 -15.54 7.74
CA PHE A 238 39.46 -14.85 8.60
C PHE A 238 39.10 -15.06 10.07
N PHE A 239 40.10 -15.26 10.93
CA PHE A 239 39.90 -15.47 12.36
C PHE A 239 40.42 -14.27 13.16
N GLY A 240 39.66 -13.83 14.16
CA GLY A 240 40.11 -12.71 15.00
C GLY A 240 39.23 -12.38 16.19
N SER A 241 39.55 -11.25 16.83
CA SER A 241 38.77 -10.69 17.93
C SER A 241 38.57 -9.19 17.71
N ALA A 242 37.31 -8.81 17.43
CA ALA A 242 36.92 -7.41 17.26
C ALA A 242 37.20 -6.56 18.51
N LEU A 243 37.10 -7.17 19.70
CA LEU A 243 37.30 -6.51 20.99
C LEU A 243 38.77 -6.18 21.26
N LYS A 244 39.68 -7.09 20.86
CA LYS A 244 41.14 -6.90 20.99
C LYS A 244 41.78 -6.22 19.78
N MET A 245 41.02 -5.99 18.72
CA MET A 245 41.51 -5.47 17.43
C MET A 245 42.53 -6.41 16.76
N GLU A 246 42.37 -7.71 16.94
CA GLU A 246 43.20 -8.76 16.32
C GLU A 246 42.48 -9.30 15.06
N GLY A 247 43.21 -9.46 13.94
CA GLY A 247 42.67 -10.01 12.67
C GLY A 247 41.94 -8.98 11.78
N ILE A 248 41.72 -7.75 12.25
CA ILE A 248 40.93 -6.74 11.52
C ILE A 248 41.76 -6.02 10.45
N ARG A 249 43.07 -5.86 10.66
CA ARG A 249 43.94 -5.18 9.67
C ARG A 249 44.10 -6.04 8.43
N GLU A 250 44.26 -7.33 8.67
CA GLU A 250 44.30 -8.41 7.69
C GLU A 250 43.02 -8.40 6.85
N LEU A 251 41.86 -8.33 7.51
CA LEU A 251 40.56 -8.22 6.86
C LEU A 251 40.46 -6.95 5.97
N ILE A 252 40.86 -5.77 6.46
CA ILE A 252 40.82 -4.53 5.67
C ILE A 252 41.71 -4.64 4.42
N MET A 253 42.90 -5.25 4.55
CA MET A 253 43.80 -5.46 3.42
C MET A 253 43.20 -6.44 2.40
N ALA A 254 42.61 -7.55 2.87
CA ALA A 254 41.93 -8.51 2.00
C ALA A 254 40.77 -7.89 1.23
N LEU A 255 39.93 -7.09 1.90
CA LEU A 255 38.84 -6.36 1.27
C LEU A 255 39.33 -5.37 0.19
N GLY A 256 40.52 -4.79 0.35
CA GLY A 256 41.14 -3.92 -0.64
C GLY A 256 41.60 -4.64 -1.92
N HIS A 257 42.13 -5.85 -1.78
CA HIS A 257 42.69 -6.63 -2.89
C HIS A 257 41.60 -7.43 -3.62
N PHE A 258 40.75 -8.14 -2.87
CA PHE A 258 39.70 -9.03 -3.41
C PHE A 258 38.37 -8.33 -3.70
N ALA A 259 38.39 -7.01 -3.62
CA ALA A 259 37.34 -6.10 -4.02
C ALA A 259 36.83 -6.37 -5.47
N PRO A 260 35.55 -6.75 -5.66
CA PRO A 260 35.02 -7.13 -6.97
C PRO A 260 35.12 -6.00 -7.99
N LYS A 261 35.35 -6.37 -9.25
CA LYS A 261 35.40 -5.44 -10.40
C LYS A 261 34.00 -5.28 -10.98
N THR A 262 33.13 -4.56 -10.29
CA THR A 262 31.76 -4.32 -10.79
C THR A 262 31.79 -3.47 -12.06
N ALA A 263 31.37 -4.04 -13.20
CA ALA A 263 31.18 -3.30 -14.44
C ALA A 263 30.03 -2.29 -14.31
N ARG A 264 30.29 -1.02 -14.60
CA ARG A 264 29.32 0.08 -14.42
C ARG A 264 28.81 0.53 -15.79
N PRO A 265 27.52 0.39 -16.11
CA PRO A 265 26.97 0.91 -17.35
C PRO A 265 27.09 2.44 -17.41
N GLU A 266 27.27 2.99 -18.60
CA GLU A 266 27.35 4.44 -18.83
C GLU A 266 25.98 5.11 -18.69
N GLU A 267 24.90 4.38 -18.94
CA GLU A 267 23.54 4.89 -18.79
C GLU A 267 23.14 5.05 -17.32
N PHE A 268 22.32 6.06 -17.04
CA PHE A 268 21.84 6.30 -15.70
C PHE A 268 20.95 5.16 -15.22
N GLY A 269 21.34 4.58 -14.08
CA GLY A 269 20.54 3.62 -13.34
C GLY A 269 20.66 3.89 -11.85
N ALA A 270 19.54 3.86 -11.14
CA ALA A 270 19.52 3.99 -9.69
C ALA A 270 18.48 3.06 -9.07
N ARG A 271 18.79 2.55 -7.87
CA ARG A 271 17.91 1.68 -7.11
C ARG A 271 17.65 2.25 -5.73
N VAL A 272 16.39 2.45 -5.39
CA VAL A 272 15.95 2.88 -4.06
C VAL A 272 15.89 1.66 -3.15
N TYR A 273 16.52 1.75 -1.98
CA TYR A 273 16.49 0.64 -1.00
C TYR A 273 15.91 1.04 0.35
N LYS A 274 15.98 2.33 0.72
CA LYS A 274 15.50 2.82 2.01
C LYS A 274 14.86 4.19 1.85
N ILE A 275 13.82 4.44 2.63
CA ILE A 275 13.21 5.76 2.80
C ILE A 275 13.29 6.09 4.29
N SER A 276 13.67 7.32 4.61
CA SER A 276 13.73 7.81 5.99
C SER A 276 13.39 9.28 6.04
N ARG A 277 13.06 9.80 7.22
CA ARG A 277 12.88 11.24 7.43
C ARG A 277 13.94 11.80 8.37
N ASP A 278 14.44 12.98 8.02
CA ASP A 278 15.37 13.77 8.85
C ASP A 278 14.65 14.35 10.09
N ALA A 279 15.38 14.87 11.08
CA ALA A 279 14.82 15.49 12.29
C ALA A 279 13.86 16.67 12.00
N LYS A 280 13.96 17.26 10.81
CA LYS A 280 13.07 18.33 10.30
C LYS A 280 11.83 17.80 9.58
N GLY A 281 11.62 16.48 9.52
CA GLY A 281 10.54 15.84 8.78
C GLY A 281 10.75 15.81 7.26
N THR A 282 11.95 16.16 6.77
CA THR A 282 12.24 16.09 5.33
C THR A 282 12.43 14.65 4.89
N ARG A 283 11.68 14.23 3.86
CA ARG A 283 11.77 12.91 3.25
C ARG A 283 13.10 12.71 2.51
N LEU A 284 13.82 11.65 2.87
CA LEU A 284 15.09 11.22 2.29
C LEU A 284 14.86 9.89 1.57
N THR A 285 15.15 9.85 0.28
CA THR A 285 15.14 8.62 -0.53
C THR A 285 16.58 8.15 -0.70
N TRP A 286 16.93 7.02 -0.12
CA TRP A 286 18.25 6.41 -0.24
C TRP A 286 18.32 5.54 -1.48
N MET A 287 19.30 5.82 -2.34
CA MET A 287 19.50 5.07 -3.57
C MET A 287 20.96 4.79 -3.85
N LYS A 288 21.22 3.64 -4.47
CA LYS A 288 22.52 3.31 -5.08
C LYS A 288 22.48 3.68 -6.55
N ILE A 289 23.47 4.44 -7.01
CA ILE A 289 23.66 4.70 -8.43
C ILE A 289 24.37 3.49 -9.05
N THR A 290 23.70 2.75 -9.92
CA THR A 290 24.27 1.55 -10.57
C THR A 290 25.05 1.92 -11.83
N GLY A 291 24.63 2.96 -12.54
CA GLY A 291 25.23 3.41 -13.79
C GLY A 291 25.09 4.92 -14.00
N GLY A 292 25.98 5.48 -14.82
CA GLY A 292 26.01 6.90 -15.14
C GLY A 292 26.32 7.84 -13.97
N GLU A 293 25.85 9.08 -14.08
CA GLU A 293 26.04 10.15 -13.10
C GLU A 293 24.69 10.83 -12.80
N LEU A 294 24.42 11.09 -11.52
CA LEU A 294 23.26 11.84 -11.06
C LEU A 294 23.66 13.27 -10.72
N LYS A 295 22.91 14.25 -11.22
CA LYS A 295 23.13 15.68 -10.94
C LYS A 295 21.96 16.28 -10.17
N VAL A 296 22.25 17.28 -9.36
CA VAL A 296 21.21 18.09 -8.71
C VAL A 296 20.31 18.75 -9.78
N ARG A 297 18.99 18.79 -9.54
CA ARG A 297 17.93 19.27 -10.46
C ARG A 297 17.66 18.39 -11.68
N THR A 298 18.24 17.19 -11.76
CA THR A 298 17.82 16.20 -12.76
C THR A 298 16.36 15.79 -12.51
N GLN A 299 15.61 15.68 -13.60
CA GLN A 299 14.24 15.19 -13.61
C GLN A 299 14.27 13.68 -13.87
N ILE A 300 13.87 12.88 -12.87
CA ILE A 300 13.91 11.41 -12.94
C ILE A 300 12.58 10.88 -13.51
N THR A 301 11.46 11.43 -13.07
CA THR A 301 10.09 11.10 -13.48
C THR A 301 9.42 12.32 -14.13
N GLU A 302 8.31 12.13 -14.85
CA GLU A 302 7.61 13.22 -15.56
C GLU A 302 7.26 14.40 -14.65
N ASN A 303 7.07 14.18 -13.33
CA ASN A 303 6.65 15.20 -12.37
C ASN A 303 7.64 15.50 -11.24
N GLU A 304 8.72 14.72 -11.03
CA GLU A 304 9.58 14.87 -9.85
C GLU A 304 11.01 15.31 -10.20
N LYS A 305 11.57 16.18 -9.35
CA LYS A 305 12.91 16.74 -9.53
C LYS A 305 13.73 16.60 -8.26
N ILE A 306 15.00 16.27 -8.46
CA ILE A 306 15.96 16.19 -7.36
C ILE A 306 16.31 17.60 -6.88
N THR A 307 16.02 17.89 -5.62
CA THR A 307 16.33 19.20 -5.03
C THR A 307 17.75 19.25 -4.46
N GLN A 308 18.16 18.21 -3.72
CA GLN A 308 19.48 18.11 -3.10
C GLN A 308 19.92 16.65 -3.00
N ILE A 309 21.22 16.41 -3.24
CA ILE A 309 21.90 15.13 -3.01
C ILE A 309 22.74 15.27 -1.72
N ARG A 310 22.57 14.32 -0.80
CA ARG A 310 23.27 14.26 0.50
C ARG A 310 24.03 12.95 0.62
N MET A 311 25.27 13.02 1.05
CA MET A 311 26.12 11.87 1.34
C MET A 311 26.32 11.78 2.85
N TYR A 312 25.82 10.72 3.47
CA TYR A 312 25.89 10.53 4.91
C TYR A 312 27.10 9.68 5.31
N SER A 313 27.66 9.99 6.48
CA SER A 313 28.59 9.13 7.22
C SER A 313 28.20 9.20 8.70
N GLY A 314 27.53 8.17 9.20
CA GLY A 314 26.80 8.24 10.46
C GLY A 314 25.71 9.32 10.41
N GLU A 315 25.67 10.22 11.40
CA GLU A 315 24.70 11.32 11.46
C GLU A 315 25.09 12.55 10.62
N LYS A 316 26.36 12.68 10.25
CA LYS A 316 26.84 13.84 9.50
C LYS A 316 26.63 13.64 8.02
N TYR A 317 26.23 14.68 7.32
CA TYR A 317 26.11 14.66 5.86
C TYR A 317 26.90 15.78 5.19
N THR A 318 27.37 15.51 3.98
CA THR A 318 27.88 16.50 3.04
C THR A 318 26.91 16.62 1.87
N ALA A 319 26.65 17.86 1.43
CA ALA A 319 25.89 18.10 0.22
C ALA A 319 26.81 17.93 -0.99
N ALA A 320 26.35 17.20 -2.00
CA ALA A 320 27.08 16.98 -3.25
C ALA A 320 26.28 17.53 -4.44
N ASP A 321 26.98 18.05 -5.44
CA ASP A 321 26.37 18.52 -6.68
C ASP A 321 26.16 17.37 -7.69
N THR A 322 27.04 16.38 -7.65
CA THR A 322 26.95 15.17 -8.48
C THR A 322 27.25 13.91 -7.68
N ALA A 323 26.67 12.79 -8.11
CA ALA A 323 26.91 11.45 -7.59
C ALA A 323 27.20 10.49 -8.73
N SER A 324 28.26 9.71 -8.57
CA SER A 324 28.78 8.77 -9.57
C SER A 324 28.27 7.35 -9.34
N ALA A 325 28.28 6.52 -10.39
CA ALA A 325 27.99 5.10 -10.27
C ALA A 325 28.84 4.43 -9.18
N GLY A 326 28.23 3.54 -8.41
CA GLY A 326 28.78 2.84 -7.24
C GLY A 326 28.51 3.53 -5.90
N GLU A 327 28.03 4.78 -5.88
CA GLU A 327 27.78 5.52 -4.64
C GLU A 327 26.36 5.35 -4.12
N ILE A 328 26.24 5.24 -2.79
CA ILE A 328 24.97 5.33 -2.07
C ILE A 328 24.75 6.77 -1.63
N VAL A 329 23.61 7.35 -2.02
CA VAL A 329 23.25 8.75 -1.75
C VAL A 329 21.82 8.87 -1.26
N ALA A 330 21.58 9.88 -0.44
CA ALA A 330 20.25 10.29 -0.01
C ALA A 330 19.78 11.49 -0.83
N VAL A 331 18.63 11.36 -1.47
CA VAL A 331 18.04 12.36 -2.35
C VAL A 331 16.79 12.96 -1.71
N THR A 332 16.56 14.25 -1.94
CA THR A 332 15.37 14.98 -1.49
C THR A 332 14.58 15.53 -2.69
N GLY A 333 13.26 15.65 -2.55
CA GLY A 333 12.37 16.19 -3.57
C GLY A 333 11.54 15.15 -4.34
N LEU A 334 11.72 13.86 -4.02
CA LEU A 334 10.84 12.77 -4.48
C LEU A 334 9.71 12.59 -3.46
N ALA A 335 8.47 12.50 -3.92
CA ALA A 335 7.28 12.31 -3.10
C ALA A 335 6.68 10.91 -3.29
N GLU A 336 6.70 10.38 -4.52
CA GLU A 336 6.04 9.12 -4.89
C GLU A 336 6.97 7.91 -4.89
N SER A 337 8.24 8.06 -4.47
CA SER A 337 9.18 6.92 -4.52
C SER A 337 8.86 5.82 -3.51
N TRP A 338 9.17 4.56 -3.81
CA TRP A 338 9.01 3.44 -2.87
C TRP A 338 10.29 2.59 -2.76
N CYS A 339 10.39 1.80 -1.68
CA CYS A 339 11.53 0.89 -1.48
C CYS A 339 11.53 -0.20 -2.57
N GLY A 340 12.69 -0.49 -3.15
CA GLY A 340 12.84 -1.44 -4.27
C GLY A 340 12.58 -0.81 -5.65
N GLN A 341 12.10 0.44 -5.72
CA GLN A 341 11.90 1.12 -7.00
C GLN A 341 13.22 1.31 -7.74
N VAL A 342 13.16 1.08 -9.05
CA VAL A 342 14.29 1.23 -9.96
C VAL A 342 14.03 2.40 -10.90
N PHE A 343 15.06 3.21 -11.11
CA PHE A 343 15.09 4.32 -12.06
C PHE A 343 16.12 4.05 -13.16
N GLY A 344 15.81 4.46 -14.39
CA GLY A 344 16.71 4.33 -15.53
C GLY A 344 16.84 2.89 -16.04
N SER A 345 18.00 2.53 -16.62
CA SER A 345 18.25 1.22 -17.24
C SER A 345 18.79 0.15 -16.28
N CYS A 346 18.44 0.25 -15.00
CA CYS A 346 18.83 -0.75 -14.01
C CYS A 346 17.91 -1.99 -14.09
N PRO A 347 18.46 -3.22 -14.04
CA PRO A 347 17.64 -4.43 -14.07
C PRO A 347 16.72 -4.51 -12.84
N PRO A 348 15.46 -4.98 -13.01
CA PRO A 348 14.58 -5.23 -11.89
C PRO A 348 15.24 -6.25 -10.95
N SER A 349 15.26 -5.93 -9.65
CA SER A 349 15.71 -6.88 -8.63
C SER A 349 14.62 -7.92 -8.39
N GLY A 350 14.99 -9.13 -7.97
CA GLY A 350 14.02 -10.13 -7.51
C GLY A 350 13.10 -9.58 -6.43
N GLU A 351 11.86 -10.05 -6.41
CA GLU A 351 10.87 -9.71 -5.38
C GLU A 351 11.41 -10.06 -3.99
N MET A 352 11.12 -9.19 -3.00
CA MET A 352 11.48 -9.42 -1.61
C MET A 352 10.90 -10.75 -1.11
N ALA A 353 11.73 -11.56 -0.45
CA ALA A 353 11.37 -12.88 0.06
C ALA A 353 10.39 -12.82 1.22
N THR A 354 10.52 -11.79 2.06
CA THR A 354 9.85 -11.72 3.35
C THR A 354 8.50 -11.01 3.21
N GLN A 355 7.43 -11.80 3.22
CA GLN A 355 6.06 -11.30 3.35
C GLN A 355 5.63 -11.48 4.82
N SER A 356 5.00 -10.45 5.37
CA SER A 356 4.35 -10.59 6.68
C SER A 356 3.07 -11.40 6.54
N VAL A 357 2.83 -12.28 7.51
CA VAL A 357 1.74 -13.26 7.50
C VAL A 357 0.76 -13.02 8.66
N LEU A 358 1.20 -12.24 9.66
CA LEU A 358 0.44 -11.93 10.85
C LEU A 358 0.05 -10.46 10.85
N SER A 359 -1.25 -10.21 10.95
CA SER A 359 -1.82 -8.88 11.05
C SER A 359 -2.37 -8.65 12.45
N TYR A 360 -1.91 -7.63 13.15
CA TYR A 360 -2.31 -7.32 14.52
C TYR A 360 -3.27 -6.15 14.52
N GLU A 361 -4.33 -6.25 15.33
CA GLU A 361 -5.15 -5.07 15.64
C GLU A 361 -4.37 -4.07 16.49
N LEU A 362 -4.35 -2.81 16.06
CA LEU A 362 -3.73 -1.73 16.80
C LEU A 362 -4.72 -1.12 17.78
N ILE A 363 -4.32 -0.99 19.04
CA ILE A 363 -5.06 -0.28 20.09
C ILE A 363 -4.33 1.03 20.36
N TRP A 364 -5.01 2.17 20.22
CA TRP A 364 -4.44 3.49 20.44
C TRP A 364 -5.34 4.36 21.34
N PRO A 365 -4.81 5.47 21.90
CA PRO A 365 -5.60 6.35 22.75
C PRO A 365 -6.67 7.06 21.93
N ARG A 366 -7.92 7.08 22.43
CA ARG A 366 -9.08 7.68 21.74
C ARG A 366 -8.99 9.20 21.50
N GLU A 367 -7.96 9.85 22.02
CA GLU A 367 -7.68 11.27 21.80
C GLU A 367 -7.24 11.57 20.35
N ILE A 368 -6.70 10.58 19.64
CA ILE A 368 -6.23 10.71 18.26
C ILE A 368 -7.29 10.15 17.32
N ASP A 369 -7.73 10.99 16.37
CA ASP A 369 -8.67 10.61 15.33
C ASP A 369 -8.12 9.47 14.43
N ARG A 370 -9.02 8.59 13.99
CA ARG A 370 -8.71 7.39 13.20
C ARG A 370 -7.93 7.72 11.93
N LEU A 371 -8.37 8.73 11.17
CA LEU A 371 -7.73 9.13 9.93
C LEU A 371 -6.35 9.74 10.16
N GLN A 372 -6.16 10.44 11.28
CA GLN A 372 -4.85 10.97 11.66
C GLN A 372 -3.89 9.85 12.03
N MET A 373 -4.35 8.86 12.81
CA MET A 373 -3.52 7.72 13.18
C MET A 373 -3.14 6.89 11.96
N PHE A 374 -4.11 6.61 11.08
CA PHE A 374 -3.85 5.92 9.81
C PHE A 374 -2.87 6.69 8.92
N GLY A 375 -2.99 8.02 8.84
CA GLY A 375 -2.04 8.87 8.14
C GLY A 375 -0.61 8.73 8.69
N ARG A 376 -0.45 8.76 10.02
CA ARG A 376 0.86 8.57 10.69
C ARG A 376 1.45 7.18 10.44
N LEU A 377 0.61 6.14 10.48
CA LEU A 377 1.05 4.77 10.18
C LEU A 377 1.42 4.60 8.71
N LYS A 378 0.69 5.24 7.80
CA LYS A 378 1.03 5.24 6.37
C LYS A 378 2.37 5.94 6.12
N GLU A 379 2.66 7.04 6.83
CA GLU A 379 3.99 7.66 6.79
C GLU A 379 5.08 6.73 7.34
N LEU A 380 4.81 5.99 8.43
CA LEU A 380 5.74 4.98 8.93
C LEU A 380 5.93 3.81 7.95
N ALA A 381 4.86 3.42 7.25
CA ALA A 381 4.91 2.35 6.25
C ALA A 381 5.78 2.72 5.04
N GLU A 382 5.99 4.01 4.75
CA GLU A 382 7.00 4.43 3.77
C GLU A 382 8.42 4.04 4.21
N GLU A 383 8.73 4.13 5.52
CA GLU A 383 10.04 3.79 6.09
C GLU A 383 10.18 2.27 6.33
N LEU A 384 9.11 1.66 6.82
CA LEU A 384 8.99 0.24 7.16
C LEU A 384 7.84 -0.40 6.37
N PRO A 385 8.08 -0.83 5.12
CA PRO A 385 7.04 -1.38 4.24
C PRO A 385 6.30 -2.60 4.80
N GLU A 386 6.93 -3.33 5.73
CA GLU A 386 6.38 -4.52 6.38
C GLU A 386 5.09 -4.25 7.17
N ILE A 387 4.89 -3.01 7.63
CA ILE A 387 3.76 -2.61 8.49
C ILE A 387 2.42 -2.68 7.73
N ASP A 388 2.41 -2.48 6.40
CA ASP A 388 1.24 -2.41 5.50
C ASP A 388 -0.10 -2.10 6.23
N PRO A 389 -0.29 -0.87 6.73
CA PRO A 389 -1.44 -0.56 7.58
C PRO A 389 -2.75 -0.65 6.79
N GLN A 390 -3.71 -1.38 7.32
CA GLN A 390 -5.03 -1.60 6.73
C GLN A 390 -6.12 -1.04 7.64
N LEU A 391 -7.10 -0.36 7.04
CA LEU A 391 -8.30 0.08 7.74
C LEU A 391 -9.35 -1.02 7.68
N GLY A 392 -9.86 -1.45 8.84
CA GLY A 392 -11.04 -2.31 8.88
C GLY A 392 -12.24 -1.58 8.28
N GLU A 393 -12.95 -2.21 7.34
CA GLU A 393 -14.12 -1.56 6.73
C GLU A 393 -15.34 -1.56 7.67
N LYS A 394 -15.47 -2.60 8.51
CA LYS A 394 -16.61 -2.81 9.42
C LYS A 394 -16.31 -2.37 10.86
N ASP A 395 -15.11 -2.68 11.32
CA ASP A 395 -14.64 -2.33 12.66
C ASP A 395 -13.83 -1.03 12.51
N GLU A 396 -13.99 -0.05 13.41
CA GLU A 396 -13.13 1.16 13.43
C GLU A 396 -11.67 0.85 13.78
N SER A 397 -11.23 -0.40 13.63
CA SER A 397 -9.90 -0.91 13.88
C SER A 397 -8.92 -0.52 12.77
N ILE A 398 -7.65 -0.45 13.16
CA ILE A 398 -6.52 -0.39 12.24
C ILE A 398 -5.73 -1.67 12.44
N HIS A 399 -5.43 -2.36 11.35
CA HIS A 399 -4.65 -3.58 11.36
C HIS A 399 -3.25 -3.30 10.79
N VAL A 400 -2.23 -3.89 11.40
CA VAL A 400 -0.81 -3.69 11.05
C VAL A 400 -0.11 -5.04 10.98
N CYS A 401 0.64 -5.27 9.91
CA CYS A 401 1.43 -6.47 9.74
C CYS A 401 2.74 -6.39 10.55
N VAL A 402 3.05 -7.44 11.33
CA VAL A 402 4.26 -7.49 12.18
C VAL A 402 4.85 -8.91 12.17
N MET A 403 6.18 -8.99 12.11
CA MET A 403 6.94 -10.24 12.00
C MET A 403 7.18 -10.91 13.36
N GLY A 404 7.32 -10.15 14.45
CA GLY A 404 7.63 -10.69 15.78
C GLY A 404 7.45 -9.71 16.94
N GLU A 405 7.56 -10.23 18.17
CA GLU A 405 7.32 -9.46 19.40
C GLU A 405 8.30 -8.30 19.59
N VAL A 406 9.55 -8.44 19.13
CA VAL A 406 10.56 -7.38 19.28
C VAL A 406 10.22 -6.23 18.35
N GLN A 407 9.75 -6.52 17.13
CA GLN A 407 9.25 -5.50 16.20
C GLN A 407 8.03 -4.76 16.77
N THR A 408 7.10 -5.47 17.42
CA THR A 408 5.94 -4.86 18.10
C THR A 408 6.40 -3.81 19.12
N GLN A 409 7.33 -4.17 20.01
CA GLN A 409 7.84 -3.28 21.06
C GLN A 409 8.58 -2.06 20.48
N ILE A 410 9.33 -2.27 19.41
CA ILE A 410 10.04 -1.19 18.72
C ILE A 410 9.06 -0.24 18.04
N LEU A 411 8.01 -0.78 17.40
CA LEU A 411 6.97 0.04 16.80
C LEU A 411 6.22 0.87 17.85
N GLN A 412 5.91 0.29 19.02
CA GLN A 412 5.34 1.04 20.16
C GLN A 412 6.21 2.23 20.54
N ALA A 413 7.52 2.00 20.64
CA ALA A 413 8.45 3.01 21.09
C ALA A 413 8.71 4.10 20.02
N ILE A 414 8.79 3.73 18.74
CA ILE A 414 8.87 4.68 17.61
C ILE A 414 7.65 5.59 17.60
N VAL A 415 6.45 5.00 17.73
CA VAL A 415 5.20 5.77 17.71
C VAL A 415 5.08 6.67 18.93
N GLN A 416 5.51 6.21 20.09
CA GLN A 416 5.56 7.00 21.32
C GLN A 416 6.54 8.17 21.20
N GLU A 417 7.75 7.95 20.69
CA GLU A 417 8.79 8.98 20.58
C GLU A 417 8.47 10.03 19.50
N ARG A 418 8.01 9.59 18.33
CA ARG A 418 7.78 10.48 17.18
C ARG A 418 6.42 11.17 17.22
N TYR A 419 5.38 10.47 17.67
CA TYR A 419 3.99 10.97 17.60
C TYR A 419 3.35 11.18 18.97
N GLY A 420 4.03 10.85 20.08
CA GLY A 420 3.52 11.00 21.44
C GLY A 420 2.34 10.07 21.76
N ALA A 421 2.15 9.00 20.99
CA ALA A 421 0.99 8.12 21.11
C ALA A 421 1.38 6.75 21.68
N ALA A 422 0.73 6.36 22.78
CA ALA A 422 0.94 5.05 23.39
C ALA A 422 0.06 4.01 22.69
N ILE A 423 0.68 3.18 21.85
CA ILE A 423 -0.02 2.10 21.15
C ILE A 423 0.19 0.76 21.85
N ALA A 424 -0.83 -0.09 21.77
CA ALA A 424 -0.79 -1.50 22.15
C ALA A 424 -1.26 -2.35 20.97
N PHE A 425 -0.94 -3.64 20.99
CA PHE A 425 -1.35 -4.57 19.95
C PHE A 425 -2.32 -5.59 20.57
N GLY A 426 -3.45 -5.80 19.91
CA GLY A 426 -4.43 -6.82 20.24
C GLY A 426 -4.03 -8.19 19.71
N GLU A 427 -5.00 -9.10 19.62
CA GLU A 427 -4.76 -10.43 19.06
C GLU A 427 -4.50 -10.36 17.55
N GLY A 428 -3.48 -11.09 17.10
CA GLY A 428 -3.17 -11.19 15.67
C GLY A 428 -4.24 -11.98 14.91
N ARG A 429 -4.64 -11.54 13.73
CA ARG A 429 -5.42 -12.29 12.74
C ARG A 429 -4.50 -12.82 11.64
N VAL A 430 -4.79 -14.01 11.13
CA VAL A 430 -4.02 -14.59 10.02
C VAL A 430 -4.50 -13.88 8.76
N VAL A 431 -3.56 -13.48 7.89
CA VAL A 431 -3.92 -12.94 6.58
C VAL A 431 -4.30 -14.12 5.69
N TYR A 432 -5.61 -14.33 5.50
CA TYR A 432 -6.11 -15.30 4.54
C TYR A 432 -6.11 -14.70 3.13
N LYS A 433 -6.11 -15.57 2.13
CA LYS A 433 -6.30 -15.21 0.71
C LYS A 433 -7.38 -16.10 0.11
N GLU A 434 -7.93 -15.71 -1.03
CA GLU A 434 -8.91 -16.51 -1.75
C GLU A 434 -8.43 -16.82 -3.16
N THR A 435 -8.78 -17.99 -3.69
CA THR A 435 -8.52 -18.39 -5.07
C THR A 435 -9.75 -19.09 -5.66
N ILE A 436 -9.73 -19.40 -6.96
CA ILE A 436 -10.80 -20.12 -7.64
C ILE A 436 -10.35 -21.53 -8.03
N ALA A 437 -11.24 -22.51 -7.90
CA ALA A 437 -11.00 -23.89 -8.33
C ALA A 437 -11.55 -24.15 -9.74
N THR A 438 -12.64 -23.48 -10.11
CA THR A 438 -13.31 -23.61 -11.43
C THR A 438 -13.21 -22.33 -12.24
N SER A 439 -13.25 -22.46 -13.57
CA SER A 439 -13.28 -21.32 -14.48
C SER A 439 -14.72 -20.89 -14.78
N ALA A 440 -14.95 -19.58 -14.92
CA ALA A 440 -16.26 -19.03 -15.27
C ALA A 440 -16.15 -17.71 -16.04
N GLU A 441 -17.17 -17.44 -16.86
CA GLU A 441 -17.37 -16.13 -17.51
C GLU A 441 -18.25 -15.23 -16.62
N GLY A 442 -17.72 -14.06 -16.29
CA GLY A 442 -18.39 -12.98 -15.58
C GLY A 442 -18.71 -11.81 -16.49
N VAL A 443 -19.96 -11.35 -16.42
CA VAL A 443 -20.55 -10.26 -17.19
C VAL A 443 -20.91 -9.12 -16.25
N GLY A 444 -20.41 -7.94 -16.57
CA GLY A 444 -20.72 -6.71 -15.85
C GLY A 444 -21.36 -5.71 -16.79
N HIS A 445 -22.61 -5.37 -16.50
CA HIS A 445 -23.35 -4.35 -17.24
C HIS A 445 -23.62 -3.12 -16.36
N PHE A 446 -23.39 -1.94 -16.92
CA PHE A 446 -23.60 -0.67 -16.26
C PHE A 446 -24.25 0.34 -17.20
N GLU A 447 -25.55 0.50 -17.05
CA GLU A 447 -26.37 1.38 -17.89
C GLU A 447 -27.37 2.23 -17.07
N PRO A 448 -26.90 3.20 -16.26
CA PRO A 448 -27.76 4.28 -15.77
C PRO A 448 -28.10 5.29 -16.88
N LEU A 449 -29.08 6.17 -16.66
CA LEU A 449 -29.56 7.14 -17.66
C LEU A 449 -28.39 7.87 -18.37
N ARG A 450 -28.26 7.71 -19.69
CA ARG A 450 -27.20 8.28 -20.56
C ARG A 450 -25.77 7.74 -20.33
N HIS A 451 -25.62 6.60 -19.66
CA HIS A 451 -24.37 5.87 -19.50
C HIS A 451 -24.50 4.47 -20.08
N TYR A 452 -23.41 3.90 -20.60
CA TYR A 452 -23.41 2.52 -21.10
C TYR A 452 -22.00 1.93 -21.03
N ALA A 453 -21.85 0.79 -20.37
CA ALA A 453 -20.66 -0.05 -20.47
C ALA A 453 -21.00 -1.51 -20.18
N GLU A 454 -20.43 -2.41 -20.98
CA GLU A 454 -20.57 -3.85 -20.81
C GLU A 454 -19.18 -4.49 -20.92
N VAL A 455 -18.84 -5.38 -19.98
CA VAL A 455 -17.52 -6.03 -19.90
C VAL A 455 -17.70 -7.50 -19.58
N HIS A 456 -17.02 -8.36 -20.36
CA HIS A 456 -16.99 -9.81 -20.17
C HIS A 456 -15.57 -10.23 -19.78
N LEU A 457 -15.43 -10.81 -18.60
CA LEU A 457 -14.19 -11.33 -18.05
C LEU A 457 -14.28 -12.85 -17.93
N TYR A 458 -13.27 -13.55 -18.43
CA TYR A 458 -13.11 -14.98 -18.20
C TYR A 458 -12.09 -15.19 -17.09
N LEU A 459 -12.50 -15.90 -16.04
CA LEU A 459 -11.69 -16.21 -14.87
C LEU A 459 -11.20 -17.65 -14.95
N GLU A 460 -9.89 -17.84 -14.80
CA GLU A 460 -9.25 -19.15 -14.78
C GLU A 460 -8.34 -19.29 -13.56
N PRO A 461 -8.20 -20.49 -12.98
CA PRO A 461 -7.22 -20.72 -11.92
C PRO A 461 -5.80 -20.49 -12.46
N GLY A 462 -5.01 -19.73 -11.72
CA GLY A 462 -3.60 -19.44 -12.01
C GLY A 462 -2.66 -20.46 -11.39
N GLU A 463 -1.37 -20.31 -11.72
CA GLU A 463 -0.31 -21.05 -11.02
C GLU A 463 -0.20 -20.55 -9.57
N LYS A 464 0.17 -21.43 -8.63
CA LYS A 464 0.34 -21.05 -7.22
C LYS A 464 1.39 -19.94 -7.08
N GLY A 465 1.05 -18.89 -6.32
CA GLY A 465 1.92 -17.73 -6.10
C GLY A 465 2.10 -16.83 -7.33
N SER A 466 1.30 -17.01 -8.39
CA SER A 466 1.34 -16.15 -9.58
C SER A 466 0.58 -14.83 -9.42
N GLY A 467 -0.19 -14.69 -8.34
CA GLY A 467 -1.01 -13.50 -8.09
C GLY A 467 -2.14 -13.37 -9.11
N ILE A 468 -2.62 -12.15 -9.33
CA ILE A 468 -3.64 -11.90 -10.37
C ILE A 468 -2.97 -11.53 -11.68
N ARG A 469 -3.09 -12.39 -12.70
CA ARG A 469 -2.60 -12.12 -14.05
C ARG A 469 -3.73 -11.58 -14.92
N TYR A 470 -3.46 -10.48 -15.63
CA TYR A 470 -4.44 -9.81 -16.49
C TYR A 470 -4.03 -9.90 -17.95
N GLU A 471 -4.88 -10.56 -18.76
CA GLU A 471 -4.70 -10.72 -20.21
C GLU A 471 -5.89 -10.14 -20.99
N SER A 472 -5.70 -9.89 -22.28
CA SER A 472 -6.76 -9.43 -23.18
C SER A 472 -6.72 -10.20 -24.48
N THR A 473 -7.80 -10.92 -24.75
CA THR A 473 -8.05 -11.62 -26.02
C THR A 473 -8.99 -10.81 -26.92
N CYS A 474 -9.65 -9.77 -26.38
CA CYS A 474 -10.58 -8.91 -27.10
C CYS A 474 -9.93 -8.26 -28.33
N SER A 475 -10.59 -8.39 -29.49
CA SER A 475 -10.17 -7.72 -30.72
C SER A 475 -10.30 -6.21 -30.61
N THR A 476 -9.46 -5.47 -31.33
CA THR A 476 -9.51 -3.99 -31.39
C THR A 476 -10.74 -3.47 -32.11
N ASP A 477 -11.42 -4.33 -32.88
CA ASP A 477 -12.62 -3.99 -33.65
C ASP A 477 -13.87 -3.94 -32.76
N ILE A 478 -13.91 -4.79 -31.72
CA ILE A 478 -15.00 -4.83 -30.73
C ILE A 478 -14.83 -3.72 -29.70
N LEU A 479 -13.63 -3.59 -29.13
CA LEU A 479 -13.33 -2.58 -28.13
C LEU A 479 -11.98 -1.92 -28.40
N ALA A 480 -11.97 -0.59 -28.49
CA ALA A 480 -10.76 0.16 -28.75
C ALA A 480 -9.69 -0.07 -27.67
N ARG A 481 -8.41 -0.11 -28.08
CA ARG A 481 -7.27 -0.45 -27.21
C ARG A 481 -7.13 0.44 -25.97
N HIS A 482 -7.57 1.70 -26.05
CA HIS A 482 -7.53 2.61 -24.90
C HIS A 482 -8.51 2.20 -23.80
N TRP A 483 -9.70 1.69 -24.15
CA TRP A 483 -10.67 1.17 -23.19
C TRP A 483 -10.21 -0.14 -22.57
N GLN A 484 -9.64 -1.04 -23.38
CA GLN A 484 -9.03 -2.28 -22.86
C GLN A 484 -7.95 -1.96 -21.80
N ARG A 485 -7.05 -1.01 -22.10
CA ARG A 485 -6.03 -0.54 -21.15
C ARG A 485 -6.65 0.09 -19.89
N LEU A 486 -7.74 0.83 -20.02
CA LEU A 486 -8.44 1.43 -18.90
C LEU A 486 -9.05 0.36 -17.98
N ILE A 487 -9.73 -0.65 -18.54
CA ILE A 487 -10.33 -1.75 -17.77
C ILE A 487 -9.24 -2.51 -17.02
N LEU A 488 -8.20 -2.97 -17.72
CA LEU A 488 -7.10 -3.73 -17.10
C LEU A 488 -6.31 -2.86 -16.10
N GLY A 489 -6.10 -1.59 -16.40
CA GLY A 489 -5.45 -0.64 -15.49
C GLY A 489 -6.25 -0.42 -14.22
N MET A 490 -7.58 -0.33 -14.31
CA MET A 490 -8.46 -0.23 -13.16
C MET A 490 -8.41 -1.49 -12.30
N LEU A 491 -8.53 -2.68 -12.90
CA LEU A 491 -8.47 -3.94 -12.17
C LEU A 491 -7.13 -4.11 -11.44
N ARG A 492 -6.02 -3.63 -12.04
CA ARG A 492 -4.69 -3.61 -11.40
C ARG A 492 -4.54 -2.59 -10.28
N SER A 493 -5.25 -1.46 -10.37
CA SER A 493 -5.11 -0.35 -9.42
C SER A 493 -5.76 -0.62 -8.05
N HIS A 494 -6.74 -1.52 -7.99
CA HIS A 494 -7.45 -1.85 -6.77
C HIS A 494 -7.14 -3.29 -6.37
N ARG A 495 -6.94 -3.53 -5.06
CA ARG A 495 -6.85 -4.89 -4.53
C ARG A 495 -8.22 -5.55 -4.68
N GLN A 496 -8.25 -6.74 -5.26
CA GLN A 496 -9.48 -7.48 -5.49
C GLN A 496 -9.77 -8.34 -4.28
N ILE A 497 -11.01 -8.29 -3.80
CA ILE A 497 -11.46 -9.08 -2.66
C ILE A 497 -12.26 -10.29 -3.13
N GLY A 498 -12.12 -11.38 -2.38
CA GLY A 498 -12.88 -12.60 -2.56
C GLY A 498 -14.31 -12.52 -2.03
N VAL A 499 -15.01 -13.63 -2.15
CA VAL A 499 -16.44 -13.77 -1.88
C VAL A 499 -16.70 -14.45 -0.54
N LEU A 500 -15.76 -15.23 -0.01
CA LEU A 500 -16.00 -16.05 1.18
C LEU A 500 -15.83 -15.25 2.47
N THR A 501 -14.69 -14.58 2.61
CA THR A 501 -14.28 -13.86 3.82
C THR A 501 -14.01 -12.37 3.55
N GLY A 502 -14.02 -11.97 2.28
CA GLY A 502 -13.56 -10.65 1.84
C GLY A 502 -12.03 -10.53 1.82
N SER A 503 -11.32 -11.67 1.88
CA SER A 503 -9.85 -11.72 1.83
C SER A 503 -9.32 -11.42 0.42
N GLU A 504 -8.03 -11.10 0.30
CA GLU A 504 -7.41 -10.75 -0.98
C GLU A 504 -7.43 -11.92 -1.97
N LEU A 505 -7.85 -11.67 -3.21
CA LEU A 505 -7.88 -12.66 -4.28
C LEU A 505 -6.47 -12.87 -4.86
N THR A 506 -6.04 -14.12 -4.99
CA THR A 506 -4.74 -14.52 -5.54
C THR A 506 -4.86 -15.72 -6.48
N ASP A 507 -3.85 -15.89 -7.33
CA ASP A 507 -3.69 -17.02 -8.25
C ASP A 507 -4.89 -17.16 -9.20
N VAL A 508 -5.29 -16.03 -9.80
CA VAL A 508 -6.38 -15.96 -10.76
C VAL A 508 -5.88 -15.31 -12.04
N LYS A 509 -6.15 -15.97 -13.16
CA LYS A 509 -5.97 -15.40 -14.49
C LYS A 509 -7.29 -14.78 -14.94
N VAL A 510 -7.27 -13.47 -15.14
CA VAL A 510 -8.42 -12.66 -15.59
C VAL A 510 -8.18 -12.25 -17.04
N THR A 511 -8.98 -12.78 -17.95
CA THR A 511 -8.88 -12.52 -19.38
C THR A 511 -10.06 -11.66 -19.85
N LEU A 512 -9.79 -10.50 -20.43
CA LEU A 512 -10.81 -9.69 -21.10
C LEU A 512 -11.17 -10.33 -22.45
N VAL A 513 -12.37 -10.91 -22.52
CA VAL A 513 -12.87 -11.62 -23.72
C VAL A 513 -13.55 -10.64 -24.65
N SER A 514 -14.51 -9.89 -24.12
CA SER A 514 -15.36 -8.97 -24.90
C SER A 514 -15.78 -7.77 -24.06
N GLY A 515 -16.25 -6.73 -24.72
CA GLY A 515 -16.83 -5.57 -24.07
C GLY A 515 -17.44 -4.61 -25.08
N ARG A 516 -18.38 -3.78 -24.65
CA ARG A 516 -19.12 -2.87 -25.53
C ARG A 516 -19.13 -1.45 -24.97
N ALA A 517 -18.88 -0.50 -25.87
CA ALA A 517 -18.96 0.94 -25.61
C ALA A 517 -20.01 1.57 -26.52
N HIS A 518 -20.66 2.63 -26.04
CA HIS A 518 -21.52 3.51 -26.81
C HIS A 518 -20.80 4.84 -27.11
N LEU A 519 -20.85 5.29 -28.37
CA LEU A 519 -20.09 6.45 -28.86
C LEU A 519 -20.35 7.77 -28.12
N LYS A 520 -21.57 7.96 -27.59
CA LYS A 520 -21.99 9.21 -26.92
C LYS A 520 -22.21 9.07 -25.41
N HIS A 521 -22.35 7.85 -24.91
CA HIS A 521 -22.86 7.59 -23.56
C HIS A 521 -21.81 6.94 -22.67
N THR A 522 -20.76 6.32 -23.22
CA THR A 522 -19.71 5.74 -22.41
C THR A 522 -18.73 6.78 -21.92
N VAL A 523 -18.60 6.88 -20.60
CA VAL A 523 -17.55 7.63 -19.91
C VAL A 523 -16.57 6.63 -19.30
N GLY A 524 -15.30 7.01 -19.12
CA GLY A 524 -14.31 6.13 -18.49
C GLY A 524 -14.68 5.65 -17.08
N GLY A 525 -15.59 6.34 -16.39
CA GLY A 525 -16.16 5.89 -15.12
C GLY A 525 -16.98 4.60 -15.23
N ASP A 526 -17.67 4.40 -16.35
CA ASP A 526 -18.66 3.33 -16.54
C ASP A 526 -17.98 1.97 -16.65
N PHE A 527 -16.86 1.90 -17.37
CA PHE A 527 -16.03 0.70 -17.45
C PHE A 527 -15.42 0.29 -16.11
N ARG A 528 -15.21 1.24 -15.19
CA ARG A 528 -14.75 0.91 -13.83
C ARG A 528 -15.84 0.20 -13.05
N GLN A 529 -17.10 0.64 -13.21
CA GLN A 529 -18.26 0.05 -12.56
C GLN A 529 -18.61 -1.32 -13.18
N ALA A 530 -18.59 -1.42 -14.51
CA ALA A 530 -18.84 -2.67 -15.24
C ALA A 530 -17.76 -3.73 -14.94
N GLY A 531 -16.47 -3.36 -14.97
CA GLY A 531 -15.38 -4.32 -14.72
C GLY A 531 -15.40 -4.95 -13.33
N ARG A 532 -15.71 -4.17 -12.28
CA ARG A 532 -15.82 -4.69 -10.90
C ARG A 532 -17.00 -5.67 -10.77
N ARG A 533 -18.14 -5.35 -11.38
CA ARG A 533 -19.33 -6.21 -11.41
C ARG A 533 -19.08 -7.50 -12.18
N ALA A 534 -18.39 -7.41 -13.32
CA ALA A 534 -18.02 -8.57 -14.13
C ALA A 534 -17.14 -9.54 -13.32
N LEU A 535 -16.11 -9.01 -12.64
CA LEU A 535 -15.26 -9.82 -11.78
C LEU A 535 -16.06 -10.44 -10.64
N ARG A 536 -16.91 -9.65 -9.97
CA ARG A 536 -17.72 -10.13 -8.83
C ARG A 536 -18.70 -11.22 -9.24
N GLN A 537 -19.38 -11.06 -10.37
CA GLN A 537 -20.31 -12.06 -10.90
C GLN A 537 -19.57 -13.33 -11.31
N GLY A 538 -18.37 -13.20 -11.90
CA GLY A 538 -17.52 -14.35 -12.22
C GLY A 538 -17.12 -15.13 -10.95
N LEU A 539 -16.69 -14.44 -9.90
CA LEU A 539 -16.33 -15.08 -8.62
C LEU A 539 -17.52 -15.79 -7.95
N MET A 540 -18.74 -15.26 -8.09
CA MET A 540 -19.97 -15.91 -7.58
C MET A 540 -20.31 -17.22 -8.29
N LYS A 541 -19.93 -17.33 -9.57
CA LYS A 541 -20.14 -18.54 -10.37
C LYS A 541 -19.04 -19.57 -10.15
N CYS A 542 -17.83 -19.10 -9.86
CA CYS A 542 -16.70 -19.96 -9.54
C CYS A 542 -16.85 -20.61 -8.16
N GLU A 543 -16.30 -21.81 -8.02
CA GLU A 543 -16.05 -22.41 -6.71
C GLU A 543 -14.80 -21.73 -6.12
N CYS A 544 -15.00 -20.88 -5.11
CA CYS A 544 -13.92 -20.19 -4.42
C CYS A 544 -13.36 -21.04 -3.28
N THR A 545 -12.05 -21.00 -3.09
CA THR A 545 -11.33 -21.72 -2.03
C THR A 545 -10.56 -20.72 -1.17
N LEU A 546 -10.71 -20.83 0.15
CA LEU A 546 -9.93 -20.05 1.11
C LEU A 546 -8.53 -20.65 1.23
N LEU A 547 -7.53 -19.80 1.13
CA LEU A 547 -6.13 -20.12 1.32
C LEU A 547 -5.64 -19.54 2.65
N GLU A 548 -4.85 -20.33 3.34
CA GLU A 548 -4.12 -19.89 4.51
C GLU A 548 -2.61 -20.04 4.29
N PRO A 549 -1.79 -19.28 5.02
CA PRO A 549 -0.36 -19.40 4.95
C PRO A 549 0.16 -20.56 5.81
N TRP A 550 1.18 -21.26 5.30
CA TRP A 550 1.81 -22.41 5.94
C TRP A 550 3.30 -22.14 6.22
N TYR A 551 3.77 -22.66 7.35
CA TYR A 551 5.18 -22.67 7.70
C TYR A 551 5.80 -24.01 7.33
N ASP A 552 7.00 -23.98 6.75
CA ASP A 552 7.99 -25.05 6.91
C ASP A 552 8.66 -24.85 8.28
N PHE A 553 8.64 -25.88 9.12
CA PHE A 553 9.24 -25.81 10.44
C PHE A 553 10.43 -26.75 10.57
N GLU A 554 11.42 -26.31 11.33
CA GLU A 554 12.51 -27.14 11.84
C GLU A 554 12.46 -27.06 13.36
N LEU A 555 12.25 -28.21 13.99
CA LEU A 555 12.08 -28.33 15.44
C LEU A 555 13.19 -29.22 15.99
N ASP A 556 14.14 -28.61 16.69
CA ASP A 556 15.19 -29.30 17.43
C ASP A 556 14.71 -29.52 18.87
N ILE A 557 14.55 -30.78 19.27
CA ILE A 557 14.07 -31.16 20.61
C ILE A 557 14.85 -32.34 21.16
N PRO A 558 14.90 -32.52 22.50
CA PRO A 558 15.46 -33.73 23.08
C PRO A 558 14.73 -34.99 22.58
N SER A 559 15.49 -36.06 22.31
CA SER A 559 14.95 -37.30 21.72
C SER A 559 13.82 -37.95 22.53
N GLN A 560 13.75 -37.68 23.84
CA GLN A 560 12.69 -38.16 24.74
C GLN A 560 11.32 -37.52 24.47
N MET A 561 11.28 -36.34 23.83
CA MET A 561 10.08 -35.52 23.67
C MET A 561 9.49 -35.58 22.25
N ILE A 562 10.07 -36.39 21.35
CA ILE A 562 9.63 -36.52 19.95
C ILE A 562 8.14 -36.90 19.86
N GLY A 563 7.69 -37.85 20.67
CA GLY A 563 6.30 -38.35 20.61
C GLY A 563 5.27 -37.26 20.93
N ARG A 564 5.60 -36.32 21.81
CA ARG A 564 4.74 -35.17 22.11
C ARG A 564 4.70 -34.19 20.94
N ALA A 565 5.86 -33.85 20.40
CA ALA A 565 5.94 -32.93 19.27
C ALA A 565 5.19 -33.44 18.04
N LEU A 566 5.28 -34.74 17.74
CA LEU A 566 4.51 -35.36 16.66
C LEU A 566 3.00 -35.28 16.89
N MET A 567 2.55 -35.52 18.13
CA MET A 567 1.13 -35.40 18.49
C MET A 567 0.62 -33.96 18.34
N ASP A 568 1.42 -32.97 18.74
CA ASP A 568 1.07 -31.56 18.60
C ASP A 568 0.98 -31.16 17.10
N ILE A 569 1.93 -31.61 16.27
CA ILE A 569 1.91 -31.34 14.81
C ILE A 569 0.71 -32.00 14.13
N GLU A 570 0.38 -33.25 14.48
CA GLU A 570 -0.83 -33.92 13.98
C GLU A 570 -2.11 -33.19 14.42
N ALA A 571 -2.16 -32.70 15.66
CA ALA A 571 -3.28 -31.92 16.17
C ALA A 571 -3.45 -30.59 15.42
N PHE A 572 -2.35 -30.00 14.95
CA PHE A 572 -2.36 -28.79 14.12
C PHE A 572 -2.68 -29.05 12.64
N CYS A 573 -3.05 -30.27 12.26
CA CYS A 573 -3.22 -30.70 10.87
C CYS A 573 -1.95 -30.49 10.01
N GLY A 574 -0.78 -30.46 10.66
CA GLY A 574 0.52 -30.38 10.01
C GLY A 574 1.04 -31.76 9.61
N HIS A 575 2.06 -31.75 8.77
CA HIS A 575 2.81 -32.94 8.39
C HIS A 575 4.22 -32.85 8.94
N ALA A 576 4.69 -33.92 9.56
CA ALA A 576 6.08 -34.06 10.01
C ALA A 576 6.76 -35.17 9.21
N ASP A 577 7.98 -34.91 8.76
CA ASP A 577 8.87 -35.91 8.18
C ASP A 577 9.42 -36.84 9.26
N ALA A 578 10.14 -37.87 8.83
CA ALA A 578 10.81 -38.78 9.76
C ALA A 578 11.86 -38.02 10.61
N PRO A 579 11.83 -38.15 11.95
CA PRO A 579 12.78 -37.47 12.84
C PRO A 579 14.21 -37.93 12.56
N GLN A 580 15.12 -36.96 12.40
CA GLN A 580 16.55 -37.21 12.31
C GLN A 580 17.15 -37.12 13.71
N ILE A 581 17.67 -38.24 14.22
CA ILE A 581 18.21 -38.29 15.58
C ILE A 581 19.71 -38.03 15.53
N GLU A 582 20.13 -36.91 16.09
CA GLU A 582 21.52 -36.50 16.26
C GLU A 582 21.89 -36.55 17.76
N GLY A 583 22.29 -37.73 18.23
CA GLY A 583 22.72 -37.94 19.61
C GLY A 583 21.58 -37.76 20.63
N GLU A 584 21.69 -36.75 21.52
CA GLU A 584 20.66 -36.44 22.53
C GLU A 584 19.50 -35.62 21.97
N PHE A 585 19.68 -34.99 20.81
CA PHE A 585 18.70 -34.16 20.14
C PHE A 585 18.12 -34.88 18.92
N ALA A 586 16.90 -34.49 18.57
CA ALA A 586 16.22 -34.93 17.37
C ALA A 586 15.71 -33.70 16.64
N ARG A 587 15.99 -33.65 15.34
CA ARG A 587 15.50 -32.65 14.41
C ARG A 587 14.26 -33.19 13.70
N LEU A 588 13.15 -32.48 13.84
CA LEU A 588 11.90 -32.73 13.13
C LEU A 588 11.72 -31.64 12.08
N THR A 589 11.58 -32.04 10.83
CA THR A 589 11.21 -31.15 9.72
C THR A 589 9.77 -31.42 9.31
N GLY A 590 9.09 -30.42 8.78
CA GLY A 590 7.72 -30.59 8.31
C GLY A 590 7.06 -29.29 7.94
N TYR A 591 5.75 -29.33 7.71
CA TYR A 591 4.96 -28.15 7.38
C TYR A 591 3.65 -28.10 8.18
N ALA A 592 3.24 -26.92 8.62
CA ALA A 592 2.03 -26.72 9.42
C ALA A 592 1.37 -25.35 9.17
N PRO A 593 0.05 -25.22 9.38
CA PRO A 593 -0.65 -23.95 9.27
C PRO A 593 -0.13 -22.89 10.26
N VAL A 594 -0.02 -21.64 9.80
CA VAL A 594 0.43 -20.51 10.63
C VAL A 594 -0.53 -20.26 11.80
N ALA A 595 -1.84 -20.45 11.60
CA ALA A 595 -2.86 -20.23 12.64
C ALA A 595 -2.57 -21.01 13.94
N CYS A 596 -2.11 -22.25 13.79
CA CYS A 596 -1.87 -23.18 14.88
C CYS A 596 -0.48 -22.98 15.56
N MET A 597 0.52 -22.51 14.80
CA MET A 597 1.92 -22.47 15.24
C MET A 597 2.34 -21.18 15.99
N ARG A 598 1.44 -20.20 16.15
CA ARG A 598 1.76 -18.85 16.69
C ARG A 598 2.48 -18.83 18.03
N ASN A 599 2.02 -19.65 18.98
CA ASN A 599 2.57 -19.70 20.35
C ASN A 599 3.34 -20.99 20.61
N TYR A 600 3.55 -21.82 19.58
CA TYR A 600 4.09 -23.15 19.76
C TYR A 600 5.53 -23.13 20.30
N GLN A 601 6.35 -22.13 19.94
CA GLN A 601 7.70 -22.00 20.50
C GLN A 601 7.72 -21.88 22.03
N ALA A 602 6.73 -21.19 22.63
CA ALA A 602 6.63 -21.08 24.09
C ALA A 602 6.26 -22.43 24.73
N GLU A 603 5.37 -23.19 24.09
CA GLU A 603 4.97 -24.53 24.54
C GLU A 603 6.14 -25.52 24.42
N VAL A 604 6.85 -25.50 23.29
CA VAL A 604 8.08 -26.27 23.04
C VAL A 604 9.09 -26.01 24.15
N ARG A 605 9.36 -24.74 24.48
CA ARG A 605 10.28 -24.40 25.57
C ARG A 605 9.77 -24.91 26.93
N ALA A 606 8.47 -24.82 27.19
CA ALA A 606 7.89 -25.27 28.45
C ALA A 606 8.06 -26.79 28.66
N TYR A 607 7.77 -27.62 27.66
CA TYR A 607 7.87 -29.07 27.81
C TYR A 607 9.30 -29.60 27.62
N SER A 608 10.14 -28.93 26.83
CA SER A 608 11.55 -29.32 26.62
C SER A 608 12.49 -28.87 27.76
N GLY A 609 11.98 -28.13 28.75
CA GLY A 609 12.80 -27.53 29.80
C GLY A 609 13.76 -26.46 29.25
N GLY A 610 13.33 -25.73 28.21
CA GLY A 610 14.10 -24.66 27.56
C GLY A 610 15.14 -25.12 26.55
N ARG A 611 15.24 -26.42 26.27
CA ARG A 611 16.23 -27.01 25.34
C ARG A 611 15.72 -27.20 23.91
N GLY A 612 14.44 -26.93 23.66
CA GLY A 612 13.83 -27.01 22.33
C GLY A 612 13.94 -25.69 21.56
N ALA A 613 14.30 -25.78 20.29
CA ALA A 613 14.35 -24.65 19.36
C ALA A 613 13.43 -24.93 18.17
N LEU A 614 12.63 -23.93 17.78
CA LEU A 614 11.72 -23.97 16.64
C LEU A 614 12.11 -22.85 15.68
N ASN A 615 12.46 -23.22 14.45
CA ASN A 615 12.65 -22.30 13.33
C ASN A 615 11.44 -22.45 12.40
N LEU A 616 10.93 -21.32 11.92
CA LEU A 616 9.75 -21.27 11.04
C LEU A 616 10.09 -20.46 9.79
N LYS A 617 9.86 -21.05 8.62
CA LYS A 617 10.01 -20.40 7.33
C LYS A 617 8.67 -20.42 6.61
N ILE A 618 8.28 -19.32 5.97
CA ILE A 618 7.03 -19.28 5.21
C ILE A 618 7.20 -20.11 3.93
N ARG A 619 6.36 -21.14 3.76
CA ARG A 619 6.33 -21.97 2.55
C ARG A 619 5.53 -21.29 1.44
N GLY A 620 4.41 -20.68 1.82
CA GLY A 620 3.45 -20.07 0.90
C GLY A 620 2.01 -20.24 1.38
N TYR A 621 1.06 -20.04 0.47
CA TYR A 621 -0.36 -20.20 0.72
C TYR A 621 -0.84 -21.56 0.21
N GLU A 622 -1.57 -22.29 1.05
CA GLU A 622 -2.21 -23.57 0.72
C GLU A 622 -3.69 -23.55 1.14
N PRO A 623 -4.53 -24.47 0.64
CA PRO A 623 -5.94 -24.55 1.05
C PRO A 623 -6.09 -24.59 2.57
N CYS A 624 -7.01 -23.78 3.09
CA CYS A 624 -7.23 -23.66 4.52
C CYS A 624 -7.75 -24.98 5.12
N HIS A 625 -7.12 -25.43 6.20
CA HIS A 625 -7.47 -26.66 6.91
C HIS A 625 -8.89 -26.62 7.49
N ASN A 626 -9.35 -25.45 8.00
CA ASN A 626 -10.65 -25.27 8.64
C ASN A 626 -11.50 -24.15 8.00
N ALA A 627 -11.58 -24.14 6.66
CA ALA A 627 -12.24 -23.08 5.90
C ALA A 627 -13.67 -22.72 6.38
N GLN A 628 -14.49 -23.70 6.77
CA GLN A 628 -15.88 -23.47 7.18
C GLN A 628 -15.99 -22.67 8.49
N GLU A 629 -15.11 -22.93 9.46
CA GLU A 629 -15.11 -22.21 10.74
C GLU A 629 -14.69 -20.75 10.53
N VAL A 630 -13.64 -20.53 9.74
CA VAL A 630 -13.12 -19.20 9.42
C VAL A 630 -14.15 -18.37 8.65
N ILE A 631 -14.88 -18.99 7.71
CA ILE A 631 -15.95 -18.31 6.95
C ILE A 631 -17.09 -17.88 7.88
N LEU A 632 -17.49 -18.75 8.81
CA LEU A 632 -18.55 -18.44 9.78
C LEU A 632 -18.12 -17.34 10.75
N GLU A 633 -16.87 -17.36 11.21
CA GLU A 633 -16.30 -16.33 12.09
C GLU A 633 -16.19 -14.97 11.38
N ALA A 634 -15.76 -14.96 10.12
CA ALA A 634 -15.64 -13.73 9.33
C ALA A 634 -17.00 -13.09 9.03
N GLY A 635 -18.07 -13.88 8.87
CA GLY A 635 -19.43 -13.40 8.66
C GLY A 635 -19.56 -12.43 7.47
N TYR A 636 -18.75 -12.64 6.43
CA TYR A 636 -18.77 -11.78 5.25
C TYR A 636 -19.95 -12.14 4.35
N ASP A 637 -20.82 -11.15 4.09
CA ASP A 637 -21.96 -11.30 3.19
C ASP A 637 -21.69 -10.48 1.91
N PRO A 638 -21.42 -11.16 0.79
CA PRO A 638 -21.15 -10.51 -0.48
C PRO A 638 -22.26 -9.62 -1.03
N SER A 639 -23.50 -9.88 -0.64
CA SER A 639 -24.67 -9.13 -1.13
C SER A 639 -24.82 -7.77 -0.45
N ARG A 640 -24.21 -7.60 0.73
CA ARG A 640 -24.23 -6.35 1.51
C ARG A 640 -23.06 -5.43 1.17
N ASP A 641 -22.11 -5.90 0.37
CA ASP A 641 -20.96 -5.09 -0.04
C ASP A 641 -21.36 -4.10 -1.15
N LEU A 642 -21.57 -2.85 -0.75
CA LEU A 642 -21.90 -1.74 -1.66
C LEU A 642 -20.71 -1.30 -2.51
N ASN A 643 -19.47 -1.56 -2.06
CA ASN A 643 -18.27 -1.21 -2.81
C ASN A 643 -18.04 -2.20 -3.96
N ASN A 644 -18.38 -3.47 -3.75
CA ASN A 644 -18.24 -4.55 -4.73
C ASN A 644 -19.59 -5.22 -5.00
N PRO A 645 -20.51 -4.53 -5.68
CA PRO A 645 -21.86 -5.02 -5.89
C PRO A 645 -21.86 -6.30 -6.74
N ASN A 646 -22.71 -7.24 -6.34
CA ASN A 646 -22.98 -8.49 -7.04
C ASN A 646 -24.18 -8.37 -8.01
N TRP A 647 -24.57 -7.15 -8.39
CA TRP A 647 -25.68 -6.90 -9.30
C TRP A 647 -25.25 -5.94 -10.41
N SER A 648 -25.82 -6.14 -11.60
CA SER A 648 -25.61 -5.30 -12.78
C SER A 648 -26.74 -4.30 -12.96
N VAL A 649 -26.46 -3.15 -13.56
CA VAL A 649 -27.45 -2.07 -13.75
C VAL A 649 -27.87 -2.08 -15.21
N PHE A 650 -29.14 -2.34 -15.48
CA PHE A 650 -29.74 -2.28 -16.80
C PHE A 650 -30.73 -1.12 -16.90
N CYS A 651 -31.01 -0.64 -18.11
CA CYS A 651 -32.01 0.40 -18.33
C CYS A 651 -33.30 -0.20 -18.90
N ALA A 652 -34.44 0.08 -18.27
CA ALA A 652 -35.75 -0.19 -18.85
C ALA A 652 -36.63 1.06 -18.69
N HIS A 653 -37.29 1.49 -19.78
CA HIS A 653 -38.20 2.63 -19.79
C HIS A 653 -37.59 3.96 -19.28
N GLY A 654 -36.27 4.14 -19.40
CA GLY A 654 -35.58 5.35 -18.97
C GLY A 654 -35.21 5.40 -17.48
N ALA A 655 -35.41 4.31 -16.73
CA ALA A 655 -34.92 4.13 -15.36
C ALA A 655 -33.94 2.95 -15.28
N GLY A 656 -32.87 3.11 -14.50
CA GLY A 656 -31.96 2.02 -14.20
C GLY A 656 -32.57 1.06 -13.18
N TYR A 657 -32.55 -0.24 -13.45
CA TYR A 657 -32.94 -1.29 -12.52
C TYR A 657 -31.78 -2.27 -12.27
N GLU A 658 -31.79 -2.88 -11.09
CA GLU A 658 -30.72 -3.78 -10.64
C GLU A 658 -31.08 -5.23 -10.97
N VAL A 659 -30.16 -5.95 -11.61
CA VAL A 659 -30.30 -7.38 -11.93
C VAL A 659 -29.30 -8.18 -11.07
N PRO A 660 -29.79 -9.10 -10.22
CA PRO A 660 -28.94 -9.99 -9.41
C PRO A 660 -28.02 -10.87 -10.25
N TRP A 661 -26.82 -11.19 -9.73
CA TRP A 661 -25.76 -11.93 -10.46
C TRP A 661 -26.21 -13.20 -11.18
N ASN A 662 -27.20 -13.93 -10.64
CA ASN A 662 -27.71 -15.18 -11.19
C ASN A 662 -28.58 -14.99 -12.46
N GLU A 663 -29.08 -13.77 -12.69
CA GLU A 663 -29.98 -13.44 -13.81
C GLU A 663 -29.31 -12.59 -14.90
N VAL A 664 -28.11 -12.05 -14.62
CA VAL A 664 -27.37 -11.19 -15.56
C VAL A 664 -27.06 -11.90 -16.89
N ASP A 665 -26.81 -13.20 -16.88
CA ASP A 665 -26.48 -13.97 -18.09
C ASP A 665 -27.62 -14.01 -19.11
N GLN A 666 -28.86 -13.92 -18.63
CA GLN A 666 -30.04 -13.90 -19.49
C GLN A 666 -30.38 -12.49 -19.98
N ALA A 667 -29.91 -11.46 -19.28
CA ALA A 667 -30.14 -10.05 -19.58
C ALA A 667 -28.99 -9.41 -20.40
N ALA A 668 -27.83 -10.06 -20.49
CA ALA A 668 -26.66 -9.56 -21.20
C ALA A 668 -26.97 -9.29 -22.69
N HIS A 669 -26.41 -8.20 -23.22
CA HIS A 669 -26.63 -7.83 -24.62
C HIS A 669 -25.67 -8.56 -25.57
N LEU A 670 -24.55 -9.08 -25.06
CA LEU A 670 -23.61 -9.93 -25.78
C LEU A 670 -23.80 -11.41 -25.44
N PRO A 671 -23.73 -12.33 -26.43
CA PRO A 671 -23.80 -13.76 -26.17
C PRO A 671 -22.56 -14.23 -25.38
N LEU A 672 -22.79 -15.16 -24.45
CA LEU A 672 -21.73 -15.82 -23.69
C LEU A 672 -20.87 -16.70 -24.61
N MET A 673 -19.59 -16.82 -24.29
CA MET A 673 -18.63 -17.60 -25.07
C MET A 673 -19.00 -19.10 -25.14
N SER A 674 -19.74 -19.60 -24.15
CA SER A 674 -20.22 -20.99 -24.10
C SER A 674 -21.39 -21.30 -25.04
N GLN A 675 -21.98 -20.30 -25.72
CA GLN A 675 -23.09 -20.51 -26.66
C GLN A 675 -22.66 -20.56 -28.13
N ASP A 676 -21.37 -20.36 -28.44
CA ASP A 676 -20.84 -20.49 -29.79
C ASP A 676 -20.60 -21.96 -30.20
N THR A 677 -21.68 -22.73 -30.29
CA THR A 677 -21.73 -23.85 -31.24
C THR A 677 -22.31 -23.35 -32.55
N GLY A 678 -21.42 -22.81 -33.38
CA GLY A 678 -21.51 -22.63 -34.83
C GLY A 678 -22.89 -22.48 -35.45
N GLU A 679 -23.39 -21.26 -35.54
CA GLU A 679 -24.19 -20.81 -36.69
C GLU A 679 -24.07 -19.28 -36.79
N GLY A 680 -23.56 -18.79 -37.91
CA GLY A 680 -23.31 -17.36 -38.12
C GLY A 680 -24.62 -16.56 -38.11
N MET A 681 -24.84 -15.77 -37.06
CA MET A 681 -26.01 -14.89 -36.97
C MET A 681 -25.68 -13.50 -37.54
N ARG A 682 -26.32 -13.20 -38.67
CA ARG A 682 -26.36 -11.92 -39.36
C ARG A 682 -27.31 -10.99 -38.60
N TRP A 683 -26.81 -9.88 -38.04
CA TRP A 683 -27.66 -8.90 -37.36
C TRP A 683 -28.48 -8.09 -38.38
N ASN A 684 -29.80 -8.33 -38.40
CA ASN A 684 -30.78 -7.48 -39.09
C ASN A 684 -30.88 -6.14 -38.36
N TYR A 685 -30.66 -5.05 -39.09
CA TYR A 685 -31.11 -3.72 -38.70
C TYR A 685 -32.58 -3.62 -39.12
N ASP A 686 -33.52 -3.71 -38.16
CA ASP A 686 -34.88 -3.25 -38.42
C ASP A 686 -34.94 -1.75 -38.14
N SER A 687 -34.75 -1.00 -39.22
CA SER A 687 -35.29 0.34 -39.40
C SER A 687 -36.67 0.19 -40.04
N ASP A 688 -37.73 0.56 -39.34
CA ASP A 688 -39.02 0.89 -39.97
C ASP A 688 -39.46 2.26 -39.46
N ASP A 689 -39.17 3.28 -40.28
CA ASP A 689 -40.17 4.24 -40.74
C ASP A 689 -39.53 5.21 -41.75
N ALA A 690 -39.42 4.74 -43.00
CA ALA A 690 -39.19 5.59 -44.16
C ALA A 690 -40.02 5.08 -45.34
N ALA A 691 -41.24 5.62 -45.46
CA ALA A 691 -42.04 5.49 -46.68
C ALA A 691 -41.66 6.58 -47.69
N GLY A 692 -41.09 6.15 -48.82
CA GLY A 692 -41.34 6.74 -50.13
C GLY A 692 -40.25 7.62 -50.72
N GLY A 693 -39.71 7.21 -51.87
CA GLY A 693 -39.11 8.13 -52.85
C GLY A 693 -37.90 7.60 -53.61
N SER A 694 -38.13 7.09 -54.80
CA SER A 694 -37.18 6.57 -55.77
C SER A 694 -36.17 7.59 -56.32
N GLY A 695 -34.90 7.18 -56.35
CA GLY A 695 -33.94 7.25 -57.48
C GLY A 695 -33.71 8.56 -58.25
N GLY A 696 -32.44 8.99 -58.28
CA GLY A 696 -31.85 9.57 -59.50
C GLY A 696 -31.02 10.85 -59.35
N ASP A 697 -29.72 10.68 -59.55
CA ASP A 697 -28.81 11.57 -60.29
C ASP A 697 -28.24 12.84 -59.64
N GLY A 698 -26.99 13.13 -60.03
CA GLY A 698 -26.08 14.03 -59.33
C GLY A 698 -26.21 15.53 -59.61
N GLY A 699 -25.38 16.29 -58.90
CA GLY A 699 -24.97 17.64 -59.28
C GLY A 699 -25.70 18.78 -58.57
N ASN A 700 -24.87 19.72 -58.08
CA ASN A 700 -25.16 21.06 -57.57
C ASN A 700 -25.77 21.21 -56.17
N LEU A 701 -24.97 21.82 -55.29
CA LEU A 701 -25.46 22.68 -54.22
C LEU A 701 -26.28 23.85 -54.83
N PRO A 702 -27.40 24.24 -54.21
CA PRO A 702 -27.76 25.64 -54.12
C PRO A 702 -28.01 26.13 -52.69
N ASP A 703 -27.78 27.42 -52.54
CA ASP A 703 -27.90 28.28 -51.36
C ASP A 703 -29.15 28.05 -50.50
N GLY A 704 -28.96 28.10 -49.18
CA GLY A 704 -30.07 28.12 -48.23
C GLY A 704 -29.73 27.67 -46.81
N TRP A 705 -28.53 27.98 -46.29
CA TRP A 705 -28.12 27.62 -44.93
C TRP A 705 -27.95 28.83 -44.00
N GLU A 706 -28.74 29.89 -44.20
CA GLU A 706 -28.71 31.09 -43.33
C GLU A 706 -30.00 31.35 -42.52
N GLN A 707 -31.07 30.57 -42.68
CA GLN A 707 -32.33 30.87 -41.96
C GLN A 707 -32.66 29.94 -40.78
N GLY A 708 -31.89 28.87 -40.57
CA GLY A 708 -32.10 27.94 -39.44
C GLY A 708 -31.43 28.32 -38.12
N TYR A 709 -30.53 29.31 -38.13
CA TYR A 709 -29.72 29.68 -36.95
C TYR A 709 -30.22 30.92 -36.19
N GLU A 710 -31.29 31.58 -36.66
CA GLU A 710 -31.88 32.73 -35.96
C GLU A 710 -33.09 32.38 -35.07
N GLU A 711 -33.69 31.21 -35.25
CA GLU A 711 -34.91 30.84 -34.51
C GLU A 711 -34.62 30.22 -33.11
N TYR A 712 -33.41 29.68 -32.90
CA TYR A 712 -32.99 29.18 -31.59
C TYR A 712 -32.46 30.26 -30.62
N ARG A 713 -32.29 31.52 -31.09
CA ARG A 713 -31.82 32.64 -30.26
C ARG A 713 -32.97 33.45 -29.63
N ARG A 714 -34.24 33.03 -29.79
CA ARG A 714 -35.41 33.79 -29.28
C ARG A 714 -36.03 33.31 -27.97
N HIS A 715 -35.42 32.36 -27.25
CA HIS A 715 -35.81 32.05 -25.87
C HIS A 715 -34.67 32.28 -24.86
N GLU A 716 -33.98 33.41 -24.98
CA GLU A 716 -33.22 34.05 -23.88
C GLU A 716 -33.94 35.32 -23.39
N ALA A 717 -35.23 35.20 -23.11
CA ALA A 717 -36.02 36.28 -22.52
C ALA A 717 -36.87 35.73 -21.37
N THR A 718 -36.22 35.40 -20.24
CA THR A 718 -36.89 35.29 -18.92
C THR A 718 -35.92 35.31 -17.73
N THR A 719 -34.65 35.69 -17.92
CA THR A 719 -33.69 35.84 -16.80
C THR A 719 -33.96 37.12 -15.99
N GLN A 720 -34.54 38.15 -16.63
CA GLN A 720 -34.78 39.45 -15.99
C GLN A 720 -35.98 39.45 -15.03
N GLU A 721 -37.03 38.66 -15.27
CA GLU A 721 -38.22 38.63 -14.40
C GLU A 721 -37.95 37.95 -13.06
N LEU A 722 -37.23 36.82 -13.07
CA LEU A 722 -36.88 36.08 -11.85
C LEU A 722 -35.83 36.82 -10.99
N THR A 723 -34.90 37.52 -11.64
CA THR A 723 -33.92 38.38 -10.94
C THR A 723 -34.61 39.59 -10.32
N GLN A 724 -35.63 40.17 -10.99
CA GLN A 724 -36.45 41.25 -10.43
C GLN A 724 -37.35 40.80 -9.28
N ILE A 725 -37.83 39.55 -9.30
CA ILE A 725 -38.55 38.95 -8.18
C ILE A 725 -37.59 38.73 -6.99
N PHE A 726 -36.40 38.19 -7.22
CA PHE A 726 -35.38 37.97 -6.19
C PHE A 726 -34.90 39.28 -5.54
N GLU A 727 -34.62 40.31 -6.33
CA GLU A 727 -34.24 41.66 -5.84
C GLU A 727 -35.38 42.36 -5.08
N ARG A 728 -36.65 42.08 -5.42
CA ARG A 728 -37.83 42.56 -4.67
C ARG A 728 -38.01 41.85 -3.34
N THR A 729 -37.69 40.55 -3.26
CA THR A 729 -37.95 39.71 -2.08
C THR A 729 -36.86 39.79 -1.01
N TYR A 730 -35.58 39.94 -1.40
CA TYR A 730 -34.44 39.87 -0.45
C TYR A 730 -33.55 41.12 -0.39
N GLY A 731 -33.85 42.15 -1.21
CA GLY A 731 -33.08 43.40 -1.26
C GLY A 731 -31.83 43.33 -2.15
N LYS A 732 -31.27 44.49 -2.50
CA LYS A 732 -30.16 44.62 -3.46
C LYS A 732 -28.80 44.39 -2.77
N ILE A 733 -28.04 43.41 -3.24
CA ILE A 733 -26.71 43.09 -2.73
C ILE A 733 -25.66 43.91 -3.51
N GLU A 734 -24.90 44.76 -2.81
CA GLU A 734 -23.80 45.52 -3.43
C GLU A 734 -22.68 44.58 -3.88
N ARG A 735 -22.41 44.53 -5.18
CA ARG A 735 -21.20 43.90 -5.73
C ARG A 735 -19.99 44.76 -5.36
N ARG A 736 -19.06 44.21 -4.59
CA ARG A 736 -17.73 44.81 -4.43
C ARG A 736 -16.93 44.59 -5.70
N ASP A 737 -16.72 45.66 -6.45
CA ASP A 737 -15.80 45.72 -7.58
C ASP A 737 -14.37 45.39 -7.13
N LEU A 738 -13.81 44.31 -7.67
CA LEU A 738 -12.36 44.11 -7.78
C LEU A 738 -12.03 44.18 -9.26
N GLY A 739 -11.37 45.29 -9.62
CA GLY A 739 -11.26 45.79 -10.98
C GLY A 739 -10.44 44.94 -11.95
N GLY A 740 -10.85 45.05 -13.21
CA GLY A 740 -9.99 45.42 -14.34
C GLY A 740 -8.98 44.39 -14.85
N ALA A 741 -9.37 43.65 -15.88
CA ALA A 741 -8.47 43.33 -16.99
C ALA A 741 -9.27 43.24 -18.30
N LYS A 742 -8.82 44.02 -19.29
CA LYS A 742 -9.43 44.26 -20.60
C LYS A 742 -9.51 42.99 -21.45
N GLU A 743 -10.56 42.95 -22.26
CA GLU A 743 -10.68 42.12 -23.46
C GLU A 743 -9.53 42.34 -24.44
N THR A 744 -8.96 41.25 -24.97
CA THR A 744 -8.25 41.25 -26.25
C THR A 744 -8.69 40.03 -27.06
N PHE A 745 -9.20 40.32 -28.26
CA PHE A 745 -9.58 39.38 -29.31
C PHE A 745 -8.36 38.76 -30.03
N PHE A 746 -8.64 37.64 -30.73
CA PHE A 746 -7.96 36.98 -31.86
C PHE A 746 -7.13 35.70 -31.64
N GLY A 747 -7.51 34.67 -32.42
CA GLY A 747 -6.58 33.94 -33.28
C GLY A 747 -6.31 32.48 -32.89
N GLY A 748 -6.76 31.55 -33.73
CA GLY A 748 -6.50 30.11 -33.56
C GLY A 748 -5.05 29.68 -33.80
N GLY A 749 -4.72 28.49 -33.29
CA GLY A 749 -3.60 27.67 -33.79
C GLY A 749 -2.58 27.18 -32.76
N ARG A 750 -2.54 25.84 -32.62
CA ARG A 750 -1.42 24.95 -32.24
C ARG A 750 -1.03 24.79 -30.75
N HIS A 751 -0.72 23.52 -30.47
CA HIS A 751 -0.33 22.88 -29.21
C HIS A 751 0.65 23.67 -28.33
N GLY A 752 0.34 23.70 -27.02
CA GLY A 752 1.21 24.07 -25.90
C GLY A 752 0.68 23.44 -24.59
N PRO A 753 1.55 23.15 -23.60
CA PRO A 753 1.25 22.24 -22.49
C PRO A 753 0.34 22.86 -21.42
N MET A 754 -0.60 22.05 -20.89
CA MET A 754 -1.49 22.42 -19.80
C MET A 754 -0.70 22.75 -18.52
N GLY A 755 -0.72 24.02 -18.12
CA GLY A 755 -0.24 24.46 -16.83
C GLY A 755 -1.12 23.97 -15.68
N LEU A 756 -0.46 23.57 -14.59
CA LEU A 756 -1.06 23.14 -13.32
C LEU A 756 -2.12 24.13 -12.82
N HIS A 757 -3.32 23.60 -12.54
CA HIS A 757 -4.33 24.27 -11.75
C HIS A 757 -3.79 24.60 -10.36
N LYS A 758 -3.78 25.88 -9.99
CA LYS A 758 -3.69 26.31 -8.59
C LYS A 758 -4.91 25.73 -7.85
N PRO A 759 -4.75 25.21 -6.61
CA PRO A 759 -5.90 24.75 -5.83
C PRO A 759 -6.86 25.93 -5.63
N ARG A 760 -8.08 25.80 -6.16
CA ARG A 760 -9.16 26.76 -5.92
C ARG A 760 -9.42 26.80 -4.41
N LYS A 761 -9.33 27.99 -3.80
CA LYS A 761 -9.89 28.22 -2.46
C LYS A 761 -11.36 27.83 -2.51
N VAL A 762 -11.74 26.83 -1.72
CA VAL A 762 -13.13 26.40 -1.59
C VAL A 762 -13.90 27.52 -0.89
N THR A 763 -14.68 28.27 -1.63
CA THR A 763 -15.71 29.16 -1.08
C THR A 763 -16.85 28.28 -0.56
N GLN A 764 -17.11 28.29 0.75
CA GLN A 764 -18.25 27.61 1.34
C GLN A 764 -19.54 28.20 0.75
N LYS A 765 -20.36 27.35 0.12
CA LYS A 765 -21.68 27.72 -0.41
C LYS A 765 -22.71 27.70 0.72
N GLU A 766 -23.72 28.55 0.65
CA GLU A 766 -24.80 28.57 1.66
C GLU A 766 -25.75 27.37 1.47
N PRO A 767 -26.16 26.69 2.54
CA PRO A 767 -27.01 25.50 2.44
C PRO A 767 -28.48 25.85 2.18
N ILE A 768 -29.17 25.09 1.32
CA ILE A 768 -30.62 25.20 1.03
C ILE A 768 -31.25 23.81 1.05
N LEU A 769 -32.46 23.71 1.63
CA LEU A 769 -33.27 22.49 1.64
C LEU A 769 -34.47 22.61 0.69
N LEU A 770 -34.53 21.73 -0.32
CA LEU A 770 -35.68 21.52 -1.19
C LEU A 770 -36.46 20.31 -0.71
N VAL A 771 -37.79 20.42 -0.57
CA VAL A 771 -38.64 19.34 -0.07
C VAL A 771 -39.77 19.06 -1.06
N ASP A 772 -39.91 17.80 -1.49
CA ASP A 772 -41.09 17.34 -2.21
C ASP A 772 -42.24 17.08 -1.23
N GLY A 773 -43.23 17.97 -1.24
CA GLY A 773 -44.30 17.98 -0.27
C GLY A 773 -45.20 16.75 -0.30
N TYR A 774 -45.52 16.18 -1.47
CA TYR A 774 -46.39 14.99 -1.51
C TYR A 774 -45.65 13.74 -1.09
N ASN A 775 -44.38 13.60 -1.50
CA ASN A 775 -43.56 12.47 -1.09
C ASN A 775 -43.43 12.40 0.43
N ILE A 776 -43.21 13.54 1.10
CA ILE A 776 -43.16 13.60 2.57
C ILE A 776 -44.52 13.27 3.20
N ILE A 777 -45.62 13.86 2.72
CA ILE A 777 -46.96 13.64 3.29
C ILE A 777 -47.36 12.16 3.24
N PHE A 778 -47.09 11.46 2.14
CA PHE A 778 -47.42 10.04 2.00
C PHE A 778 -46.44 9.10 2.72
N SER A 779 -45.22 9.57 3.01
CA SER A 779 -44.20 8.79 3.73
C SER A 779 -44.41 8.83 5.25
N TRP A 780 -44.76 9.98 5.83
CA TRP A 780 -44.89 10.12 7.29
C TRP A 780 -46.26 9.67 7.79
N LYS A 781 -46.27 8.73 8.73
CA LYS A 781 -47.51 8.10 9.23
C LYS A 781 -48.55 9.12 9.72
N MET A 782 -48.11 10.13 10.49
CA MET A 782 -48.98 11.19 11.02
C MET A 782 -49.60 12.04 9.90
N LEU A 783 -48.82 12.43 8.89
CA LEU A 783 -49.31 13.28 7.79
C LEU A 783 -50.19 12.50 6.82
N ARG A 784 -49.90 11.21 6.61
CA ARG A 784 -50.72 10.32 5.79
C ARG A 784 -52.12 10.12 6.37
N GLU A 785 -52.22 9.85 7.68
CA GLU A 785 -53.51 9.72 8.37
C GLU A 785 -54.34 11.02 8.33
N LEU A 786 -53.67 12.17 8.34
CA LEU A 786 -54.27 13.49 8.16
C LEU A 786 -54.72 13.73 6.71
N ALA A 787 -53.89 13.37 5.73
CA ALA A 787 -54.16 13.54 4.31
C ALA A 787 -55.37 12.72 3.84
N ASP A 788 -55.56 11.53 4.39
CA ASP A 788 -56.72 10.67 4.12
C ASP A 788 -58.05 11.33 4.57
N ARG A 789 -58.01 12.28 5.51
CA ARG A 789 -59.17 13.02 6.02
C ARG A 789 -59.32 14.40 5.37
N ASP A 790 -58.23 15.16 5.29
CA ASP A 790 -58.16 16.47 4.67
C ASP A 790 -56.74 16.75 4.15
N MET A 791 -56.60 16.71 2.83
CA MET A 791 -55.35 16.97 2.13
C MET A 791 -54.82 18.39 2.38
N ASN A 792 -55.70 19.39 2.53
CA ASN A 792 -55.26 20.76 2.79
C ASN A 792 -54.72 20.89 4.21
N ALA A 793 -55.37 20.25 5.19
CA ALA A 793 -54.88 20.22 6.56
C ALA A 793 -53.48 19.56 6.67
N ALA A 794 -53.23 18.49 5.90
CA ALA A 794 -51.92 17.85 5.85
C ALA A 794 -50.84 18.76 5.23
N ARG A 795 -51.16 19.54 4.17
CA ARG A 795 -50.21 20.52 3.59
C ARG A 795 -49.87 21.63 4.57
N THR A 796 -50.87 22.21 5.24
CA THR A 796 -50.65 23.23 6.27
C THR A 796 -49.81 22.68 7.41
N ARG A 797 -50.09 21.44 7.86
CA ARG A 797 -49.34 20.80 8.94
C ARG A 797 -47.88 20.55 8.58
N LEU A 798 -47.60 20.14 7.34
CA LEU A 798 -46.22 19.99 6.87
C LEU A 798 -45.47 21.34 6.84
N ALA A 799 -46.14 22.40 6.35
CA ALA A 799 -45.56 23.75 6.33
C ALA A 799 -45.23 24.27 7.74
N GLU A 800 -46.09 24.01 8.74
CA GLU A 800 -45.81 24.33 10.14
C GLU A 800 -44.56 23.62 10.69
N ILE A 801 -44.42 22.33 10.40
CA ILE A 801 -43.28 21.52 10.87
C ILE A 801 -41.97 22.05 10.26
N LEU A 802 -41.97 22.31 8.95
CA LEU A 802 -40.81 22.83 8.24
C LEU A 802 -40.45 24.27 8.64
N SER A 803 -41.44 25.10 8.99
CA SER A 803 -41.19 26.45 9.48
C SER A 803 -40.45 26.44 10.83
N ASN A 804 -40.84 25.55 11.75
CA ASN A 804 -40.12 25.38 13.02
C ASN A 804 -38.69 24.86 12.78
N TYR A 805 -38.52 23.93 11.85
CA TYR A 805 -37.22 23.39 11.47
C TYR A 805 -36.28 24.46 10.89
N GLN A 806 -36.78 25.25 9.93
CA GLN A 806 -36.06 26.39 9.33
C GLN A 806 -35.63 27.41 10.39
N GLY A 807 -36.53 27.77 11.30
CA GLY A 807 -36.25 28.76 12.34
C GLY A 807 -35.08 28.37 13.26
N TYR A 808 -34.93 27.08 13.54
CA TYR A 808 -33.86 26.57 14.41
C TYR A 808 -32.54 26.35 13.65
N ARG A 809 -32.57 25.64 12.53
CA ARG A 809 -31.35 25.34 11.73
C ARG A 809 -30.84 26.54 10.95
N LYS A 810 -31.67 27.58 10.77
CA LYS A 810 -31.40 28.78 9.95
C LYS A 810 -31.03 28.45 8.50
N ILE A 811 -31.60 27.37 7.97
CA ILE A 811 -31.43 26.92 6.58
C ILE A 811 -32.72 27.29 5.82
N PRO A 812 -32.65 28.00 4.68
CA PRO A 812 -33.81 28.27 3.84
C PRO A 812 -34.47 26.98 3.34
N VAL A 813 -35.80 26.88 3.51
CA VAL A 813 -36.59 25.73 3.05
C VAL A 813 -37.54 26.14 1.93
N ILE A 814 -37.51 25.39 0.84
CA ILE A 814 -38.43 25.52 -0.30
C ILE A 814 -39.24 24.23 -0.39
N LEU A 815 -40.55 24.33 -0.20
CA LEU A 815 -41.51 23.24 -0.26
C LEU A 815 -42.22 23.25 -1.61
N VAL A 816 -42.14 22.16 -2.37
CA VAL A 816 -42.74 22.06 -3.71
C VAL A 816 -43.94 21.12 -3.68
N PHE A 817 -45.06 21.55 -4.26
CA PHE A 817 -46.24 20.72 -4.47
C PHE A 817 -46.62 20.68 -5.96
N ASP A 818 -46.97 19.49 -6.43
CA ASP A 818 -47.69 19.32 -7.70
C ASP A 818 -49.05 20.03 -7.71
N ALA A 819 -49.34 20.69 -8.83
CA ALA A 819 -50.66 21.20 -9.14
C ALA A 819 -51.65 20.05 -9.43
N TYR A 820 -52.27 19.52 -8.38
CA TYR A 820 -53.32 18.52 -8.51
C TYR A 820 -54.71 19.17 -8.66
N ARG A 821 -55.35 18.98 -9.82
CA ARG A 821 -56.78 19.25 -10.14
C ARG A 821 -57.30 20.71 -10.04
N VAL A 822 -56.66 21.67 -10.71
CA VAL A 822 -57.32 22.94 -11.07
C VAL A 822 -56.95 23.30 -12.51
N SER A 823 -57.93 23.32 -13.42
CA SER A 823 -57.67 23.63 -14.83
C SER A 823 -57.21 25.08 -15.00
N GLY A 824 -56.04 25.30 -15.59
CA GLY A 824 -55.51 26.63 -15.90
C GLY A 824 -54.68 27.29 -14.80
N ALA A 825 -54.07 26.53 -13.88
CA ALA A 825 -53.19 27.07 -12.85
C ALA A 825 -51.86 27.59 -13.41
N VAL A 826 -51.55 28.86 -13.14
CA VAL A 826 -50.22 29.48 -13.35
C VAL A 826 -49.36 29.17 -12.11
N GLU A 827 -48.05 29.04 -12.29
CA GLU A 827 -47.08 28.88 -11.19
C GLU A 827 -47.34 29.93 -10.10
N HIS A 828 -47.61 29.45 -8.89
CA HIS A 828 -48.01 30.29 -7.77
C HIS A 828 -47.10 29.98 -6.57
N THR A 829 -46.45 31.02 -6.05
CA THR A 829 -45.60 30.94 -4.86
C THR A 829 -46.36 31.53 -3.68
N GLU A 830 -46.57 30.73 -2.65
CA GLU A 830 -47.14 31.14 -1.38
C GLU A 830 -46.05 31.19 -0.31
N HIS A 831 -46.16 32.14 0.62
CA HIS A 831 -45.29 32.19 1.78
C HIS A 831 -46.10 31.81 3.02
N TYR A 832 -45.68 30.74 3.69
CA TYR A 832 -46.23 30.34 4.98
C TYR A 832 -45.15 30.55 6.03
N HIS A 833 -45.31 31.61 6.83
CA HIS A 833 -44.24 32.15 7.67
C HIS A 833 -42.94 32.37 6.87
N ASP A 834 -41.83 31.73 7.27
CA ASP A 834 -40.53 31.87 6.61
C ASP A 834 -40.28 30.79 5.53
N VAL A 835 -41.21 29.85 5.31
CA VAL A 835 -41.10 28.79 4.30
C VAL A 835 -41.71 29.23 2.98
N CYS A 836 -40.98 29.01 1.89
CA CYS A 836 -41.45 29.27 0.52
C CYS A 836 -42.17 28.03 -0.01
N ILE A 837 -43.47 28.14 -0.32
CA ILE A 837 -44.27 27.07 -0.91
C ILE A 837 -44.46 27.35 -2.40
N VAL A 838 -44.06 26.42 -3.25
CA VAL A 838 -44.21 26.53 -4.70
C VAL A 838 -45.21 25.49 -5.19
N TYR A 839 -46.25 25.95 -5.87
CA TYR A 839 -47.14 25.09 -6.65
C TYR A 839 -46.73 25.13 -8.12
N THR A 840 -46.43 23.97 -8.70
CA THR A 840 -45.97 23.84 -10.10
C THR A 840 -47.10 24.13 -11.10
N LYS A 841 -46.77 24.22 -12.40
CA LYS A 841 -47.75 24.39 -13.48
C LYS A 841 -48.46 23.06 -13.78
N GLU A 842 -49.67 23.11 -14.35
CA GLU A 842 -50.48 21.91 -14.67
C GLU A 842 -49.76 20.83 -15.51
N ALA A 843 -48.74 21.20 -16.29
CA ALA A 843 -47.95 20.29 -17.14
C ALA A 843 -46.52 20.03 -16.61
N GLU A 844 -46.19 20.45 -15.39
CA GLU A 844 -44.87 20.32 -14.78
C GLU A 844 -44.96 19.60 -13.43
N THR A 845 -44.32 18.42 -13.33
CA THR A 845 -44.23 17.67 -12.07
C THR A 845 -43.24 18.34 -11.11
N ALA A 846 -43.41 18.09 -9.81
CA ALA A 846 -42.56 18.55 -8.73
C ALA A 846 -41.13 18.11 -8.98
N ASP A 847 -40.93 16.86 -9.43
CA ASP A 847 -39.63 16.30 -9.81
C ASP A 847 -38.95 17.15 -10.89
N ARG A 848 -39.70 17.53 -11.93
CA ARG A 848 -39.19 18.34 -13.05
C ARG A 848 -38.87 19.77 -12.62
N TYR A 849 -39.63 20.32 -11.67
CA TYR A 849 -39.35 21.61 -11.07
C TYR A 849 -38.08 21.57 -10.21
N ILE A 850 -37.95 20.56 -9.35
CA ILE A 850 -36.79 20.34 -8.47
C ILE A 850 -35.52 20.15 -9.32
N GLU A 851 -35.57 19.37 -10.40
CA GLU A 851 -34.45 19.20 -11.34
C GLU A 851 -33.98 20.54 -11.90
N LYS A 852 -34.90 21.36 -12.41
CA LYS A 852 -34.57 22.69 -12.94
C LYS A 852 -34.02 23.63 -11.88
N ALA A 853 -34.56 23.56 -10.65
CA ALA A 853 -34.11 24.38 -9.52
C ALA A 853 -32.69 23.98 -9.09
N VAL A 854 -32.41 22.68 -8.94
CA VAL A 854 -31.09 22.13 -8.60
C VAL A 854 -30.06 22.54 -9.64
N HIS A 855 -30.34 22.31 -10.93
CA HIS A 855 -29.40 22.67 -12.00
C HIS A 855 -29.12 24.18 -12.06
N ARG A 856 -30.09 25.03 -11.74
CA ARG A 856 -29.93 26.50 -11.75
C ARG A 856 -29.15 27.01 -10.54
N MET A 857 -29.37 26.41 -9.37
CA MET A 857 -28.87 26.91 -8.09
C MET A 857 -27.58 26.22 -7.62
N ALA A 858 -27.24 25.05 -8.17
CA ALA A 858 -26.08 24.26 -7.75
C ALA A 858 -24.73 24.97 -7.95
N SER A 859 -24.64 25.99 -8.81
CA SER A 859 -23.43 26.81 -8.95
C SER A 859 -23.18 27.70 -7.73
N GLU A 860 -24.23 28.14 -7.04
CA GLU A 860 -24.19 29.18 -6.01
C GLU A 860 -24.43 28.63 -4.58
N PHE A 861 -25.23 27.57 -4.43
CA PHE A 861 -25.68 27.04 -3.13
C PHE A 861 -25.30 25.55 -2.90
N ASP A 862 -25.24 25.12 -1.63
CA ASP A 862 -25.14 23.70 -1.24
C ASP A 862 -26.55 23.13 -1.04
N ILE A 863 -27.07 22.41 -2.04
CA ILE A 863 -28.48 22.04 -2.10
C ILE A 863 -28.68 20.63 -1.55
N THR A 864 -29.62 20.48 -0.62
CA THR A 864 -30.12 19.19 -0.16
C THR A 864 -31.57 19.02 -0.61
N VAL A 865 -31.90 17.89 -1.23
CA VAL A 865 -33.25 17.55 -1.69
C VAL A 865 -33.81 16.42 -0.84
N ALA A 866 -34.95 16.64 -0.18
CA ALA A 866 -35.64 15.66 0.63
C ALA A 866 -36.72 14.93 -0.18
N THR A 867 -36.47 13.66 -0.50
CA THR A 867 -37.35 12.78 -1.30
C THR A 867 -37.04 11.31 -1.05
N SER A 868 -38.06 10.45 -1.09
CA SER A 868 -37.95 8.98 -1.03
C SER A 868 -38.08 8.30 -2.40
N ASP A 869 -38.26 9.04 -3.51
CA ASP A 869 -38.34 8.43 -4.84
C ASP A 869 -36.95 8.01 -5.36
N GLY A 870 -36.83 6.81 -5.94
CA GLY A 870 -35.59 6.29 -6.52
C GLY A 870 -35.20 6.98 -7.82
N ALA A 871 -36.18 7.45 -8.61
CA ALA A 871 -35.93 8.08 -9.91
C ALA A 871 -35.20 9.42 -9.79
N GLU A 872 -35.47 10.18 -8.73
CA GLU A 872 -34.83 11.48 -8.48
C GLU A 872 -33.35 11.37 -8.05
N GLN A 873 -32.93 10.21 -7.53
CA GLN A 873 -31.57 10.00 -7.01
C GLN A 873 -30.49 10.23 -8.06
N VAL A 874 -30.74 9.79 -9.29
CA VAL A 874 -29.81 9.89 -10.41
C VAL A 874 -29.68 11.36 -10.88
N ILE A 875 -30.77 12.12 -10.77
CA ILE A 875 -30.85 13.53 -11.19
C ILE A 875 -30.17 14.45 -10.16
N ILE A 876 -30.40 14.19 -8.86
CA ILE A 876 -29.79 14.95 -7.76
C ILE A 876 -28.26 14.84 -7.78
N TRP A 877 -27.73 13.65 -8.06
CA TRP A 877 -26.28 13.43 -8.22
C TRP A 877 -25.71 14.07 -9.49
N GLY A 878 -26.46 14.03 -10.60
CA GLY A 878 -26.06 14.71 -11.85
C GLY A 878 -25.94 16.22 -11.72
N GLY A 879 -26.72 16.84 -10.83
CA GLY A 879 -26.70 18.28 -10.55
C GLY A 879 -25.74 18.72 -9.44
N GLY A 880 -25.07 17.81 -8.74
CA GLY A 880 -24.16 18.14 -7.63
C GLY A 880 -24.87 18.50 -6.31
N ALA A 881 -26.12 18.08 -6.13
CA ALA A 881 -26.89 18.24 -4.89
C ALA A 881 -26.82 16.97 -4.02
N ARG A 882 -27.13 17.11 -2.74
CA ARG A 882 -27.25 15.98 -1.79
C ARG A 882 -28.71 15.53 -1.71
N ARG A 883 -28.91 14.22 -1.55
CA ARG A 883 -30.23 13.63 -1.29
C ARG A 883 -30.37 13.34 0.19
N MET A 884 -31.56 13.59 0.72
CA MET A 884 -32.03 13.15 2.03
C MET A 884 -33.34 12.37 1.83
N SER A 885 -33.50 11.22 2.48
CA SER A 885 -34.78 10.48 2.42
C SER A 885 -35.87 11.13 3.29
N ALA A 886 -37.15 10.84 3.02
CA ALA A 886 -38.23 11.36 3.87
C ALA A 886 -38.08 10.90 5.34
N ARG A 887 -37.59 9.68 5.56
CA ARG A 887 -37.36 9.14 6.90
C ARG A 887 -36.18 9.81 7.59
N GLU A 888 -35.09 10.07 6.87
CA GLU A 888 -33.95 10.81 7.42
C GLU A 888 -34.35 12.23 7.84
N LEU A 889 -35.18 12.90 7.04
CA LEU A 889 -35.73 14.21 7.39
C LEU A 889 -36.61 14.14 8.65
N GLU A 890 -37.43 13.09 8.81
CA GLU A 890 -38.25 12.87 10.01
C GLU A 890 -37.37 12.70 11.26
N GLU A 891 -36.36 11.84 11.19
CA GLU A 891 -35.41 11.58 12.29
C GLU A 891 -34.58 12.83 12.63
N GLU A 892 -34.20 13.63 11.64
CA GLU A 892 -33.50 14.90 11.85
C GLU A 892 -34.39 15.96 12.52
N ILE A 893 -35.66 16.06 12.13
CA ILE A 893 -36.62 16.97 12.76
C ILE A 893 -36.91 16.54 14.20
N GLU A 894 -37.09 15.25 14.48
CA GLU A 894 -37.30 14.74 15.84
C GLU A 894 -36.10 15.01 16.75
N ARG A 895 -34.88 14.77 16.25
CA ARG A 895 -33.64 15.06 16.96
C ARG A 895 -33.50 16.55 17.23
N THR A 896 -33.78 17.39 16.24
CA THR A 896 -33.80 18.84 16.39
C THR A 896 -34.83 19.27 17.44
N GLY A 897 -36.01 18.64 17.48
CA GLY A 897 -37.02 18.87 18.51
C GLY A 897 -36.56 18.48 19.93
N LYS A 898 -35.82 17.37 20.06
CA LYS A 898 -35.20 16.96 21.34
C LYS A 898 -34.12 17.96 21.79
N GLU A 899 -33.27 18.40 20.87
CA GLU A 899 -32.25 19.44 21.12
C GLU A 899 -32.90 20.75 21.60
N ILE A 900 -33.97 21.21 20.93
CA ILE A 900 -34.74 22.40 21.35
C ILE A 900 -35.29 22.21 22.77
N ARG A 901 -35.84 21.02 23.07
CA ARG A 901 -36.41 20.72 24.39
C ARG A 901 -35.33 20.73 25.48
N GLU A 902 -34.16 20.17 25.21
CA GLU A 902 -33.02 20.16 26.13
C GLU A 902 -32.41 21.56 26.31
N GLU A 903 -32.32 22.36 25.24
CA GLU A 903 -31.85 23.74 25.30
C GLU A 903 -32.84 24.63 26.10
N TYR A 904 -34.15 24.35 25.99
CA TYR A 904 -35.17 25.05 26.76
C TYR A 904 -35.16 24.64 28.25
N LEU A 905 -35.06 23.34 28.53
CA LEU A 905 -34.98 22.80 29.91
C LEU A 905 -33.69 23.23 30.62
N SER A 906 -32.58 23.38 29.89
CA SER A 906 -31.32 23.88 30.45
C SER A 906 -31.34 25.38 30.72
N LYS A 907 -32.04 26.17 29.89
CA LYS A 907 -32.25 27.62 30.10
C LYS A 907 -33.24 27.94 31.23
N ASP A 908 -34.11 27.02 31.63
CA ASP A 908 -35.15 27.25 32.65
C ASP A 908 -34.69 26.97 34.11
N THR A 909 -33.40 27.10 34.39
CA THR A 909 -32.87 27.10 35.77
C THR A 909 -32.91 28.49 36.43
N GLY A 910 -33.47 29.50 35.75
CA GLY A 910 -33.43 30.90 36.16
C GLY A 910 -34.78 31.61 36.31
N GLY A 911 -35.67 31.14 37.18
CA GLY A 911 -36.63 32.02 37.89
C GLY A 911 -38.05 32.20 37.31
N ARG A 912 -39.02 31.67 38.07
CA ARG A 912 -40.46 32.04 38.15
C ARG A 912 -41.23 32.18 36.83
N ASN A 913 -41.75 31.06 36.32
CA ASN A 913 -43.16 30.94 35.88
C ASN A 913 -43.58 29.46 35.75
N ARG A 914 -44.05 28.87 36.85
CA ARG A 914 -44.60 27.51 36.92
C ARG A 914 -46.08 27.27 36.46
N PRO A 915 -46.88 28.22 35.91
CA PRO A 915 -48.25 27.86 35.53
C PRO A 915 -48.38 27.11 34.18
N PHE A 916 -47.45 27.30 33.24
CA PHE A 916 -47.68 26.91 31.83
C PHE A 916 -47.29 25.46 31.52
N ALA A 917 -46.25 24.93 32.16
CA ALA A 917 -45.84 23.52 32.01
C ALA A 917 -46.95 22.55 32.48
N LYS A 918 -47.69 22.92 33.54
CA LYS A 918 -48.81 22.13 34.04
C LYS A 918 -50.04 22.16 33.12
N LEU A 919 -50.28 23.30 32.46
CA LEU A 919 -51.34 23.43 31.46
C LEU A 919 -51.06 22.60 30.19
N LEU A 920 -49.79 22.35 29.87
CA LEU A 920 -49.39 21.51 28.73
C LEU A 920 -49.45 20.02 29.06
N GLU A 921 -49.12 19.62 30.30
CA GLU A 921 -49.34 18.26 30.80
C GLU A 921 -50.84 17.93 30.86
N ASP A 922 -51.68 18.83 31.39
CA ASP A 922 -53.14 18.64 31.44
C ASP A 922 -53.77 18.61 30.03
N ALA A 923 -53.21 19.34 29.05
CA ALA A 923 -53.68 19.31 27.66
C ALA A 923 -53.33 17.97 26.96
N MET A 924 -52.18 17.36 27.28
CA MET A 924 -51.75 16.10 26.69
C MET A 924 -52.36 14.86 27.38
N GLU A 925 -52.69 14.93 28.67
CA GLU A 925 -53.39 13.85 29.38
C GLU A 925 -54.90 13.78 29.06
N SER A 926 -55.46 14.80 28.40
CA SER A 926 -56.89 14.86 28.06
C SER A 926 -57.32 14.10 26.78
N HIS A 927 -56.46 13.26 26.20
CA HIS A 927 -56.84 12.31 25.15
C HIS A 927 -56.77 10.85 25.63
N PRO A 928 -57.81 10.34 26.32
CA PRO A 928 -58.00 8.91 26.44
C PRO A 928 -58.61 8.36 25.14
N ALA A 929 -58.18 7.16 24.78
CA ALA A 929 -58.70 6.37 23.67
C ALA A 929 -60.24 6.37 23.57
N GLN A 930 -60.74 6.79 22.41
CA GLN A 930 -61.93 6.26 21.75
C GLN A 930 -61.92 6.61 20.27
#